data_AF-A0A7K3ZKQ4-F1
#
_entry.id   AF-A0A7K3ZKQ4-F1
#
_cell.length_a   1.000
_cell.length_b   1.000
_cell.length_c   1.000
_cell.angle_alpha   90.00
_cell.angle_beta   90.00
_cell.angle_gamma   90.00
#
_symmetry.space_group_name_H-M   'P 1'
#
loop_
_entity.id
_entity.type
_entity.pdbx_description
1 polymer ?
#
loop_
_entity_poly.entity_id
_entity_poly.type
_entity_poly.pdbx_seq_one_letter_code
_entity_poly.pdbx_strand_id
1 'polypeptide(L)'
;MGEYFRDLAEKNRTCYDIATRARRRGRDPEIKVDIPQAEDLASRVEELLSDYDVAGVAEDIRRLTAEHGNREVVSLMAAKEIAKRPAENMEVSLDRAIRVGLAVLTEGILVAPLEGIAATKIKKNTDGSDYVDLIFAGPIRAAGGTAQAMSVLIADVVRQELGIGRYVPTEAEVSRFDEEIPLYKQAQHLQFIPSPQEIELIVRNCPICIDGEGTEDVEISGYRDLPRIETNKVRGGACLVIAEGLCQKASKIKKHVDKLELGGWEFISEYIDSHKAPEAEEDDEKRIEPSTKYLKDLVAGRPIFGHPSQKGGFRLRYGRARTAGLASLAFNPATMYAMDDFMALGTQVKIERPGKACVVTPCDSIEGPTVLLKSGDLVYCPTKESVLEIRDMVSEIVDNGEILVPYGEFCENNHVLAPCGYSLEWHKQELKERTSVLPDDWENPSYERAKAMSKDLGVPLHPKYNLFWYDLPRERLLDLRDTVAEKGIVMEGRLAIPLESSSKRTLEDLGALHRAEAGKVLIDAGLSLPLADGLGLVFEGDRFSKTSEPAPGDSLDLVSGFMGMEVRARARTRIGARMGRPEKSKERRMTPAVHVLFPVGRDPEAKREMNSAINASKKNAHAMRNARTALKMDVGNRVCKSCQKITYRTWCRECGSHTFYIEKPRVPGSDSHMVEIDLESEYRAALELLKERPVDELRCVEGLASKMKVPENLEKGILRAKNDVYVFKDGTIRYDMTDIPTTHFRPDEIGLSVEKARELGYRHDWNGEPLVDGNQICELKVQDFIPSRDCGDYMVKVSRFVDDELERFYDLPRFYCINSRSDLIGHLCIGLAPHTSGGILCRIIGYTGAAGGLAHPFFHAAKRRNCDGDEDSIILMMDALLNFSRAYMPDRRGGLMDAPLVLTTRLDPNEIDKEAHNIDCLREYPLEFYRAAMDMRDPKDIEGIMDLVAGRIGTPRQYEGFGFTHDTKDVSEGPKHSAYTTLETMRDKMDAQLGLGRKIRAVDERDVASKVINKHLMPDMIGNLRSFSSQSVRCTKCGEKYRRVPLSGKCTCGYKLTLTVHEASVKKYLEVSKDMGEKYG
;
A
#
# COMPACT_ATOMS: atom_id res chain seq x y z
N MET A 1 -14.24 18.33 17.58
CA MET A 1 -14.69 17.03 17.00
C MET A 1 -16.15 16.59 17.17
N GLY A 2 -16.82 16.70 18.32
CA GLY A 2 -18.15 16.07 18.49
C GLY A 2 -19.21 16.48 17.46
N GLU A 3 -19.24 17.75 17.05
CA GLU A 3 -20.10 18.25 15.97
C GLU A 3 -19.82 17.62 14.61
N TYR A 4 -18.55 17.36 14.30
CA TYR A 4 -18.13 16.75 13.04
C TYR A 4 -18.69 15.34 12.88
N PHE A 5 -18.58 14.49 13.90
CA PHE A 5 -19.14 13.15 13.84
C PHE A 5 -20.67 13.17 13.78
N ARG A 6 -21.34 14.15 14.41
CA ARG A 6 -22.79 14.33 14.28
C ARG A 6 -23.22 14.71 12.85
N ASP A 7 -22.50 15.61 12.18
CA ASP A 7 -22.75 15.97 10.76
C ASP A 7 -22.63 14.74 9.85
N LEU A 8 -21.56 13.95 10.01
CA LEU A 8 -21.36 12.72 9.24
C LEU A 8 -22.48 11.70 9.51
N ALA A 9 -22.85 11.50 10.77
CA ALA A 9 -23.92 10.58 11.14
C ALA A 9 -25.28 10.99 10.57
N GLU A 10 -25.60 12.29 10.55
CA GLU A 10 -26.86 12.79 9.98
C GLU A 10 -26.93 12.62 8.46
N LYS A 11 -25.84 12.95 7.75
CA LYS A 11 -25.73 12.71 6.30
C LYS A 11 -25.81 11.22 5.98
N ASN A 12 -25.14 10.39 6.76
CA ASN A 12 -25.16 8.94 6.62
C ASN A 12 -26.59 8.40 6.79
N ARG A 13 -27.30 8.81 7.85
CA ARG A 13 -28.72 8.47 8.06
C ARG A 13 -29.59 8.85 6.87
N THR A 14 -29.39 10.04 6.31
CA THR A 14 -30.14 10.51 5.13
C THR A 14 -29.93 9.60 3.91
N CYS A 15 -28.68 9.17 3.64
CA CYS A 15 -28.38 8.22 2.58
C CYS A 15 -29.08 6.87 2.81
N TYR A 16 -29.00 6.33 4.03
CA TYR A 16 -29.65 5.07 4.39
C TYR A 16 -31.18 5.14 4.29
N ASP A 17 -31.81 6.26 4.66
CA ASP A 17 -33.26 6.44 4.54
C ASP A 17 -33.71 6.39 3.07
N ILE A 18 -32.97 7.06 2.17
CA ILE A 18 -33.26 7.04 0.73
C ILE A 18 -33.06 5.63 0.16
N ALA A 19 -31.92 5.00 0.45
CA ALA A 19 -31.61 3.66 -0.02
C ALA A 19 -32.62 2.62 0.49
N THR A 20 -33.07 2.75 1.74
CA THR A 20 -34.12 1.89 2.32
C THR A 20 -35.44 2.05 1.59
N ARG A 21 -35.83 3.28 1.23
CA ARG A 21 -37.04 3.52 0.42
C ARG A 21 -36.91 2.89 -0.97
N ALA A 22 -35.74 2.99 -1.61
CA ALA A 22 -35.49 2.37 -2.90
C ALA A 22 -35.57 0.84 -2.84
N ARG A 23 -34.85 0.22 -1.89
CA ARG A 23 -34.86 -1.24 -1.68
C ARG A 23 -36.24 -1.79 -1.38
N ARG A 24 -37.06 -1.06 -0.60
CA ARG A 24 -38.46 -1.43 -0.31
C ARG A 24 -39.38 -1.42 -1.53
N ARG A 25 -38.98 -0.82 -2.66
CA ARG A 25 -39.69 -1.02 -3.96
C ARG A 25 -39.62 -2.47 -4.44
N GLY A 26 -38.74 -3.29 -3.87
CA GLY A 26 -38.70 -4.74 -4.11
C GLY A 26 -38.10 -5.14 -5.46
N ARG A 27 -37.37 -4.23 -6.11
CA ARG A 27 -36.76 -4.46 -7.43
C ARG A 27 -35.36 -5.09 -7.35
N ASP A 28 -34.71 -5.11 -6.20
CA ASP A 28 -33.37 -5.67 -5.97
C ASP A 28 -33.41 -7.10 -5.40
N PRO A 29 -32.27 -7.80 -5.24
CA PRO A 29 -32.26 -9.15 -4.66
C PRO A 29 -32.88 -9.26 -3.27
N GLU A 30 -32.74 -8.19 -2.48
CA GLU A 30 -33.24 -8.03 -1.12
C GLU A 30 -34.03 -6.73 -0.97
N ILE A 31 -34.99 -6.70 -0.03
CA ILE A 31 -35.84 -5.53 0.27
C ILE A 31 -35.26 -4.58 1.33
N LYS A 32 -34.03 -4.87 1.78
CA LYS A 32 -33.25 -4.08 2.74
C LYS A 32 -31.90 -3.70 2.15
N VAL A 33 -31.21 -2.78 2.81
CA VAL A 33 -29.82 -2.45 2.49
C VAL A 33 -28.93 -3.57 3.04
N ASP A 34 -28.03 -4.09 2.21
CA ASP A 34 -27.18 -5.25 2.54
C ASP A 34 -25.86 -4.88 3.26
N ILE A 35 -25.57 -3.57 3.40
CA ILE A 35 -24.39 -3.05 4.11
C ILE A 35 -24.82 -2.60 5.52
N PRO A 36 -24.61 -3.42 6.57
CA PRO A 36 -24.88 -3.04 7.95
C PRO A 36 -23.92 -1.94 8.42
N GLN A 37 -24.38 -1.15 9.39
CA GLN A 37 -23.60 -0.08 10.02
C GLN A 37 -23.00 -0.58 11.32
N ALA A 38 -21.77 -0.20 11.59
CA ALA A 38 -21.10 -0.44 12.86
C ALA A 38 -20.46 0.87 13.38
N GLU A 39 -20.63 1.12 14.67
CA GLU A 39 -20.03 2.30 15.34
C GLU A 39 -18.65 1.99 15.93
N ASP A 40 -18.39 0.73 16.29
CA ASP A 40 -17.20 0.27 17.01
C ASP A 40 -16.79 -1.15 16.59
N LEU A 41 -15.64 -1.60 17.10
CA LEU A 41 -15.07 -2.93 16.87
C LEU A 41 -16.06 -4.04 17.22
N ALA A 42 -16.70 -3.90 18.37
CA ALA A 42 -17.64 -4.87 18.90
C ALA A 42 -18.81 -5.11 17.93
N SER A 43 -19.42 -4.04 17.44
CA SER A 43 -20.51 -4.12 16.46
C SER A 43 -20.03 -4.68 15.12
N ARG A 44 -18.81 -4.33 14.69
CA ARG A 44 -18.22 -4.90 13.46
C ARG A 44 -18.10 -6.41 13.56
N VAL A 45 -17.62 -6.94 14.68
CA VAL A 45 -17.46 -8.38 14.88
C VAL A 45 -18.82 -9.09 14.86
N GLU A 46 -19.83 -8.53 15.54
CA GLU A 46 -21.18 -9.10 15.57
C GLU A 46 -21.84 -9.12 14.18
N GLU A 47 -21.80 -8.00 13.44
CA GLU A 47 -22.38 -7.91 12.10
C GLU A 47 -21.62 -8.76 11.06
N LEU A 48 -20.29 -8.86 11.18
CA LEU A 48 -19.48 -9.67 10.28
C LEU A 48 -19.77 -11.17 10.44
N LEU A 49 -19.99 -11.61 11.69
CA LEU A 49 -20.20 -13.01 12.05
C LEU A 49 -21.67 -13.35 12.32
N SER A 50 -22.62 -12.55 11.82
CA SER A 50 -24.06 -12.72 12.07
C SER A 50 -24.58 -14.14 11.76
N ASP A 51 -23.95 -14.83 10.81
CA ASP A 51 -24.32 -16.17 10.37
C ASP A 51 -23.80 -17.29 11.31
N TYR A 52 -23.06 -16.96 12.37
CA TYR A 52 -22.41 -17.89 13.30
C TYR A 52 -23.01 -17.89 14.72
N ASP A 53 -24.25 -17.43 14.89
CA ASP A 53 -24.95 -17.40 16.19
C ASP A 53 -24.15 -16.69 17.30
N VAL A 54 -23.71 -15.47 16.98
CA VAL A 54 -22.88 -14.62 17.86
C VAL A 54 -23.67 -13.46 18.47
N ALA A 55 -25.00 -13.50 18.46
CA ALA A 55 -25.83 -12.41 18.97
C ALA A 55 -25.43 -12.02 20.41
N GLY A 56 -25.29 -10.72 20.66
CA GLY A 56 -24.85 -10.15 21.93
C GLY A 56 -23.34 -10.22 22.19
N VAL A 57 -22.52 -10.71 21.25
CA VAL A 57 -21.05 -10.72 21.41
C VAL A 57 -20.44 -9.32 21.52
N ALA A 58 -21.09 -8.31 20.94
CA ALA A 58 -20.60 -6.94 20.99
C ALA A 58 -20.49 -6.44 22.44
N GLU A 59 -21.50 -6.70 23.28
CA GLU A 59 -21.48 -6.29 24.69
C GLU A 59 -20.37 -6.99 25.49
N ASP A 60 -20.11 -8.26 25.22
CA ASP A 60 -19.00 -8.99 25.85
C ASP A 60 -17.65 -8.40 25.43
N ILE A 61 -17.46 -8.09 24.15
CA ILE A 61 -16.22 -7.47 23.66
C ILE A 61 -16.02 -6.09 24.29
N ARG A 62 -17.07 -5.27 24.41
CA ARG A 62 -16.99 -3.96 25.09
C ARG A 62 -16.58 -4.11 26.54
N ARG A 63 -17.22 -5.03 27.27
CA ARG A 63 -16.89 -5.33 28.68
C ARG A 63 -15.44 -5.78 28.83
N LEU A 64 -15.02 -6.78 28.07
CA LEU A 64 -13.66 -7.33 28.12
C LEU A 64 -12.60 -6.31 27.71
N THR A 65 -12.92 -5.43 26.73
CA THR A 65 -12.05 -4.32 26.35
C THR A 65 -11.85 -3.34 27.50
N ALA A 66 -12.92 -3.01 28.24
CA ALA A 66 -12.82 -2.14 29.41
C ALA A 66 -12.02 -2.79 30.56
N GLU A 67 -12.12 -4.10 30.75
CA GLU A 67 -11.43 -4.84 31.81
C GLU A 67 -9.94 -5.07 31.52
N HIS A 68 -9.59 -5.41 30.28
CA HIS A 68 -8.24 -5.87 29.94
C HIS A 68 -7.44 -4.87 29.10
N GLY A 69 -8.10 -3.99 28.34
CA GLY A 69 -7.51 -2.97 27.44
C GLY A 69 -6.72 -3.50 26.24
N ASN A 70 -6.00 -4.63 26.39
CA ASN A 70 -5.16 -5.20 25.36
C ASN A 70 -5.96 -6.09 24.40
N ARG A 71 -6.07 -5.69 23.13
CA ARG A 71 -6.83 -6.40 22.10
C ARG A 71 -6.47 -7.87 21.96
N GLU A 72 -5.19 -8.22 22.05
CA GLU A 72 -4.78 -9.63 21.97
C GLU A 72 -5.30 -10.45 23.15
N VAL A 73 -5.30 -9.90 24.36
CA VAL A 73 -5.93 -10.56 25.54
C VAL A 73 -7.45 -10.61 25.40
N VAL A 74 -8.09 -9.51 25.01
CA VAL A 74 -9.55 -9.44 24.78
C VAL A 74 -9.98 -10.52 23.79
N SER A 75 -9.22 -10.75 22.72
CA SER A 75 -9.53 -11.79 21.73
C SER A 75 -9.57 -13.20 22.31
N LEU A 76 -8.65 -13.51 23.23
CA LEU A 76 -8.54 -14.84 23.85
C LEU A 76 -9.65 -15.02 24.90
N MET A 77 -9.93 -13.98 25.70
CA MET A 77 -11.01 -14.02 26.69
C MET A 77 -12.39 -14.09 26.02
N ALA A 78 -12.61 -13.32 24.95
CA ALA A 78 -13.85 -13.38 24.18
C ALA A 78 -14.06 -14.78 23.58
N ALA A 79 -13.03 -15.36 22.97
CA ALA A 79 -13.11 -16.74 22.45
C ALA A 79 -13.44 -17.75 23.57
N LYS A 80 -12.79 -17.62 24.73
CA LYS A 80 -13.01 -18.49 25.90
C LYS A 80 -14.44 -18.41 26.44
N GLU A 81 -15.02 -17.23 26.53
CA GLU A 81 -16.41 -17.05 26.99
C GLU A 81 -17.42 -17.57 25.96
N ILE A 82 -17.21 -17.27 24.67
CA ILE A 82 -18.09 -17.72 23.58
C ILE A 82 -18.11 -19.24 23.45
N ALA A 83 -17.00 -19.92 23.74
CA ALA A 83 -16.91 -21.37 23.72
C ALA A 83 -17.91 -22.04 24.69
N LYS A 84 -18.27 -21.37 25.79
CA LYS A 84 -19.22 -21.90 26.79
C LYS A 84 -20.68 -21.70 26.43
N ARG A 85 -20.98 -20.86 25.44
CA ARG A 85 -22.36 -20.62 25.03
C ARG A 85 -22.96 -21.90 24.44
N PRO A 86 -24.27 -22.14 24.62
CA PRO A 86 -24.94 -23.26 23.97
C PRO A 86 -24.68 -23.28 22.45
N ALA A 87 -24.49 -24.48 21.90
CA ALA A 87 -24.31 -24.73 20.48
C ALA A 87 -24.89 -26.11 20.15
N GLU A 88 -25.16 -26.36 18.86
CA GLU A 88 -25.69 -27.65 18.40
C GLU A 88 -24.77 -28.83 18.76
N ASN A 89 -23.46 -28.61 18.64
CA ASN A 89 -22.42 -29.57 19.00
C ASN A 89 -21.12 -28.84 19.34
N MET A 90 -20.13 -29.62 19.82
CA MET A 90 -18.84 -29.08 20.25
C MET A 90 -18.04 -28.45 19.09
N GLU A 91 -18.11 -29.00 17.88
CA GLU A 91 -17.41 -28.45 16.70
C GLU A 91 -17.94 -27.06 16.33
N VAL A 92 -19.27 -26.86 16.38
CA VAL A 92 -19.90 -25.56 16.14
C VAL A 92 -19.48 -24.55 17.20
N SER A 93 -19.46 -24.95 18.49
CA SER A 93 -19.01 -24.04 19.55
C SER A 93 -17.54 -23.63 19.39
N LEU A 94 -16.69 -24.61 19.06
CA LEU A 94 -15.26 -24.43 18.79
C LEU A 94 -15.01 -23.50 17.61
N ASP A 95 -15.63 -23.75 16.45
CA ASP A 95 -15.49 -22.94 15.24
C ASP A 95 -15.97 -21.50 15.49
N ARG A 96 -17.14 -21.32 16.12
CA ARG A 96 -17.68 -20.01 16.50
C ARG A 96 -16.72 -19.23 17.40
N ALA A 97 -16.22 -19.85 18.46
CA ALA A 97 -15.31 -19.21 19.41
C ALA A 97 -14.00 -18.75 18.76
N ILE A 98 -13.40 -19.59 17.91
CA ILE A 98 -12.16 -19.25 17.19
C ILE A 98 -12.39 -18.09 16.23
N ARG A 99 -13.52 -18.09 15.49
CA ARG A 99 -13.86 -16.99 14.57
C ARG A 99 -14.07 -15.67 15.31
N VAL A 100 -14.74 -15.67 16.45
CA VAL A 100 -14.90 -14.45 17.27
C VAL A 100 -13.54 -13.93 17.74
N GLY A 101 -12.68 -14.78 18.29
CA GLY A 101 -11.34 -14.37 18.73
C GLY A 101 -10.53 -13.78 17.57
N LEU A 102 -10.53 -14.45 16.41
CA LEU A 102 -9.82 -13.96 15.23
C LEU A 102 -10.42 -12.66 14.70
N ALA A 103 -11.74 -12.48 14.74
CA ALA A 103 -12.42 -11.25 14.32
C ALA A 103 -12.04 -10.06 15.21
N VAL A 104 -11.97 -10.26 16.53
CA VAL A 104 -11.49 -9.22 17.47
C VAL A 104 -10.04 -8.81 17.15
N LEU A 105 -9.14 -9.78 16.90
CA LEU A 105 -7.75 -9.49 16.53
C LEU A 105 -7.62 -8.74 15.19
N THR A 106 -8.47 -9.11 14.25
CA THR A 106 -8.49 -8.56 12.89
C THR A 106 -9.40 -7.32 12.76
N GLU A 107 -9.81 -6.75 13.89
CA GLU A 107 -10.61 -5.52 14.03
C GLU A 107 -12.00 -5.59 13.37
N GLY A 108 -12.48 -6.79 13.04
CA GLY A 108 -13.73 -6.99 12.29
C GLY A 108 -13.70 -6.43 10.86
N ILE A 109 -12.50 -6.13 10.33
CA ILE A 109 -12.33 -5.52 8.99
C ILE A 109 -11.86 -6.53 7.95
N LEU A 110 -11.18 -7.60 8.35
CA LEU A 110 -10.65 -8.60 7.43
C LEU A 110 -11.62 -9.76 7.24
N VAL A 111 -11.56 -10.42 6.07
CA VAL A 111 -12.36 -11.64 5.81
C VAL A 111 -11.76 -12.91 6.41
N ALA A 112 -10.59 -12.83 7.03
CA ALA A 112 -9.90 -14.00 7.59
C ALA A 112 -10.77 -14.85 8.54
N PRO A 113 -11.61 -14.26 9.43
CA PRO A 113 -12.56 -15.02 10.25
C PRO A 113 -13.67 -15.72 9.46
N LEU A 114 -13.94 -15.31 8.21
CA LEU A 114 -14.98 -15.89 7.35
C LEU A 114 -14.40 -16.91 6.37
N GLU A 115 -13.38 -16.50 5.60
CA GLU A 115 -12.83 -17.28 4.50
C GLU A 115 -11.43 -17.84 4.76
N GLY A 116 -10.70 -17.31 5.75
CA GLY A 116 -9.35 -17.78 6.09
C GLY A 116 -9.36 -19.09 6.88
N ILE A 117 -10.37 -19.27 7.75
CA ILE A 117 -10.67 -20.54 8.41
C ILE A 117 -11.73 -21.27 7.57
N ALA A 118 -11.30 -22.33 6.90
CA ALA A 118 -12.14 -23.12 6.03
C ALA A 118 -13.19 -23.91 6.81
N ALA A 119 -12.75 -24.58 7.87
CA ALA A 119 -13.57 -25.33 8.83
C ALA A 119 -12.72 -25.66 10.07
N THR A 120 -13.39 -25.98 11.17
CA THR A 120 -12.77 -26.55 12.37
C THR A 120 -13.43 -27.89 12.67
N LYS A 121 -12.62 -28.94 12.87
CA LYS A 121 -13.10 -30.31 13.12
C LYS A 121 -12.49 -30.86 14.41
N ILE A 122 -13.17 -31.83 15.03
CA ILE A 122 -12.62 -32.65 16.11
C ILE A 122 -12.30 -34.03 15.55
N LYS A 123 -11.02 -34.41 15.57
CA LYS A 123 -10.51 -35.69 15.06
C LYS A 123 -9.87 -36.50 16.20
N LYS A 124 -9.49 -37.75 15.90
CA LYS A 124 -8.90 -38.68 16.88
C LYS A 124 -7.43 -39.00 16.60
N ASN A 125 -6.62 -38.92 17.65
CA ASN A 125 -5.24 -39.38 17.68
C ASN A 125 -5.15 -40.91 17.56
N THR A 126 -3.93 -41.43 17.42
CA THR A 126 -3.69 -42.88 17.24
C THR A 126 -4.01 -43.65 18.53
N ASP A 127 -3.92 -42.96 19.67
CA ASP A 127 -4.32 -43.44 20.99
C ASP A 127 -5.83 -43.28 21.30
N GLY A 128 -6.60 -42.73 20.35
CA GLY A 128 -8.06 -42.52 20.47
C GLY A 128 -8.49 -41.23 21.16
N SER A 129 -7.55 -40.42 21.67
CA SER A 129 -7.84 -39.10 22.25
C SER A 129 -8.30 -38.10 21.19
N ASP A 130 -9.19 -37.19 21.57
CA ASP A 130 -9.71 -36.15 20.67
C ASP A 130 -8.73 -34.98 20.56
N TYR A 131 -8.62 -34.38 19.37
CA TYR A 131 -7.82 -33.18 19.11
C TYR A 131 -8.54 -32.24 18.14
N VAL A 132 -8.11 -30.97 18.13
CA VAL A 132 -8.64 -29.95 17.22
C VAL A 132 -7.86 -29.93 15.91
N ASP A 133 -8.59 -30.01 14.80
CA ASP A 133 -8.08 -29.88 13.44
C ASP A 133 -8.59 -28.57 12.82
N LEU A 134 -7.68 -27.63 12.60
CA LEU A 134 -7.99 -26.29 12.09
C LEU A 134 -7.58 -26.18 10.63
N ILE A 135 -8.57 -26.13 9.74
CA ILE A 135 -8.36 -26.17 8.29
C ILE A 135 -8.29 -24.75 7.76
N PHE A 136 -7.12 -24.34 7.26
CA PHE A 136 -6.91 -23.01 6.69
C PHE A 136 -7.11 -22.97 5.17
N ALA A 137 -7.53 -21.82 4.67
CA ALA A 137 -7.57 -21.51 3.24
C ALA A 137 -6.66 -20.32 2.91
N GLY A 138 -6.29 -20.18 1.63
CA GLY A 138 -5.41 -19.11 1.13
C GLY A 138 -5.74 -17.67 1.58
N PRO A 139 -7.01 -17.26 1.74
CA PRO A 139 -7.36 -15.94 2.26
C PRO A 139 -6.81 -15.61 3.65
N ILE A 140 -6.35 -16.59 4.44
CA ILE A 140 -5.67 -16.35 5.73
C ILE A 140 -4.41 -15.47 5.58
N ARG A 141 -3.82 -15.41 4.38
CA ARG A 141 -2.68 -14.53 4.10
C ARG A 141 -2.99 -13.06 4.39
N ALA A 142 -4.22 -12.62 4.10
CA ALA A 142 -4.64 -11.24 4.31
C ALA A 142 -4.68 -10.83 5.78
N ALA A 143 -4.75 -11.79 6.71
CA ALA A 143 -4.70 -11.52 8.14
C ALA A 143 -3.29 -11.12 8.64
N GLY A 144 -2.25 -11.45 7.87
CA GLY A 144 -0.86 -11.32 8.27
C GLY A 144 -0.38 -12.40 9.25
N GLY A 145 0.93 -12.56 9.35
CA GLY A 145 1.57 -13.62 10.15
C GLY A 145 1.21 -13.62 11.63
N THR A 146 0.98 -12.45 12.24
CA THR A 146 0.59 -12.38 13.66
C THR A 146 -0.80 -12.96 13.88
N ALA A 147 -1.78 -12.61 13.04
CA ALA A 147 -3.13 -13.15 13.17
C ALA A 147 -3.20 -14.65 12.82
N GLN A 148 -2.39 -15.10 11.84
CA GLN A 148 -2.19 -16.52 11.55
C GLN A 148 -1.73 -17.29 12.78
N ALA A 149 -0.64 -16.86 13.41
CA ALA A 149 -0.10 -17.52 14.58
C ALA A 149 -1.04 -17.42 15.80
N MET A 150 -1.71 -16.28 15.99
CA MET A 150 -2.70 -16.12 17.07
C MET A 150 -3.94 -16.98 16.86
N SER A 151 -4.35 -17.30 15.63
CA SER A 151 -5.48 -18.21 15.39
C SER A 151 -5.20 -19.62 15.93
N VAL A 152 -3.95 -20.08 15.86
CA VAL A 152 -3.48 -21.34 16.48
C VAL A 152 -3.55 -21.23 18.00
N LEU A 153 -3.11 -20.11 18.57
CA LEU A 153 -3.17 -19.87 20.01
C LEU A 153 -4.60 -19.79 20.55
N ILE A 154 -5.51 -19.11 19.83
CA ILE A 154 -6.93 -19.04 20.18
C ILE A 154 -7.54 -20.44 20.17
N ALA A 155 -7.27 -21.24 19.14
CA ALA A 155 -7.74 -22.61 19.06
C ALA A 155 -7.22 -23.47 20.22
N ASP A 156 -5.96 -23.28 20.62
CA ASP A 156 -5.40 -23.95 21.79
C ASP A 156 -6.12 -23.58 23.10
N VAL A 157 -6.37 -22.29 23.34
CA VAL A 157 -7.10 -21.82 24.53
C VAL A 157 -8.54 -22.35 24.55
N VAL A 158 -9.24 -22.30 23.41
CA VAL A 158 -10.62 -22.78 23.31
C VAL A 158 -10.69 -24.29 23.51
N ARG A 159 -9.76 -25.07 22.94
CA ARG A 159 -9.77 -26.53 23.12
C ARG A 159 -9.59 -26.92 24.59
N GLN A 160 -8.75 -26.19 25.33
CA GLN A 160 -8.50 -26.46 26.74
C GLN A 160 -9.75 -26.17 27.57
N GLU A 161 -10.45 -25.07 27.26
CA GLU A 161 -11.70 -24.73 27.93
C GLU A 161 -12.82 -25.74 27.66
N LEU A 162 -12.83 -26.35 26.47
CA LEU A 162 -13.78 -27.39 26.08
C LEU A 162 -13.33 -28.81 26.49
N GLY A 163 -12.16 -28.97 27.11
CA GLY A 163 -11.63 -30.26 27.56
C GLY A 163 -11.17 -31.20 26.42
N ILE A 164 -10.81 -30.66 25.27
CA ILE A 164 -10.31 -31.42 24.10
C ILE A 164 -8.79 -31.64 24.25
N GLY A 165 -8.35 -32.86 23.93
CA GLY A 165 -6.95 -33.27 24.03
C GLY A 165 -5.99 -32.57 23.04
N ARG A 166 -4.70 -32.92 23.15
CA ARG A 166 -3.61 -32.37 22.32
C ARG A 166 -3.48 -33.15 21.01
N TYR A 167 -3.16 -32.48 19.92
CA TYR A 167 -2.76 -33.15 18.67
C TYR A 167 -1.43 -33.89 18.84
N VAL A 168 -1.38 -35.14 18.37
CA VAL A 168 -0.16 -35.95 18.31
C VAL A 168 0.07 -36.36 16.84
N PRO A 169 0.98 -35.68 16.13
CA PRO A 169 1.26 -35.96 14.73
C PRO A 169 2.00 -37.29 14.55
N THR A 170 1.76 -37.94 13.42
CA THR A 170 2.58 -39.04 12.92
C THR A 170 3.81 -38.51 12.18
N GLU A 171 4.89 -39.32 12.08
CA GLU A 171 6.10 -38.94 11.31
C GLU A 171 5.76 -38.53 9.87
N ALA A 172 4.86 -39.24 9.22
CA ALA A 172 4.46 -38.95 7.84
C ALA A 172 3.74 -37.60 7.71
N GLU A 173 2.98 -37.18 8.72
CA GLU A 173 2.31 -35.86 8.73
C GLU A 173 3.32 -34.73 8.91
N VAL A 174 4.35 -34.92 9.74
CA VAL A 174 5.44 -33.95 9.91
C VAL A 174 6.24 -33.84 8.62
N SER A 175 6.74 -34.96 8.09
CA SER A 175 7.59 -34.97 6.89
C SER A 175 6.85 -34.51 5.63
N ARG A 176 5.52 -34.58 5.61
CA ARG A 176 4.73 -33.98 4.52
C ARG A 176 4.94 -32.48 4.40
N PHE A 177 5.14 -31.75 5.51
CA PHE A 177 5.43 -30.31 5.46
C PHE A 177 6.82 -30.00 4.89
N ASP A 178 7.79 -30.91 5.03
CA ASP A 178 9.10 -30.79 4.39
C ASP A 178 9.00 -30.85 2.86
N GLU A 179 7.96 -31.51 2.33
CA GLU A 179 7.65 -31.53 0.90
C GLU A 179 6.74 -30.35 0.48
N GLU A 180 5.68 -30.07 1.25
CA GLU A 180 4.68 -29.05 0.92
C GLU A 180 5.25 -27.63 0.91
N ILE A 181 6.08 -27.23 1.89
CA ILE A 181 6.58 -25.85 1.98
C ILE A 181 7.48 -25.49 0.78
N PRO A 182 8.45 -26.32 0.37
CA PRO A 182 9.22 -26.07 -0.85
C PRO A 182 8.38 -26.08 -2.13
N LEU A 183 7.39 -26.97 -2.25
CA LEU A 183 6.49 -26.98 -3.41
C LEU A 183 5.60 -25.73 -3.44
N TYR A 184 5.09 -25.30 -2.29
CA TYR A 184 4.33 -24.07 -2.17
C TYR A 184 5.17 -22.86 -2.56
N LYS A 185 6.45 -22.80 -2.14
CA LYS A 185 7.40 -21.76 -2.56
C LYS A 185 7.58 -21.66 -4.09
N GLN A 186 7.49 -22.80 -4.79
CA GLN A 186 7.58 -22.80 -6.26
C GLN A 186 6.31 -22.26 -6.91
N ALA A 187 5.15 -22.44 -6.27
CA ALA A 187 3.86 -21.94 -6.73
C ALA A 187 3.62 -20.46 -6.34
N GLN A 188 4.00 -20.09 -5.11
CA GLN A 188 3.73 -18.81 -4.47
C GLN A 188 4.95 -18.32 -3.70
N HIS A 189 5.13 -17.00 -3.61
CA HIS A 189 6.21 -16.43 -2.79
C HIS A 189 5.90 -16.60 -1.29
N LEU A 190 6.89 -17.03 -0.50
CA LEU A 190 6.88 -17.06 0.97
C LEU A 190 7.84 -16.01 1.54
N GLN A 191 7.40 -15.28 2.56
CA GLN A 191 8.24 -14.27 3.23
C GLN A 191 9.35 -14.88 4.09
N PHE A 192 9.10 -16.04 4.67
CA PHE A 192 10.04 -16.80 5.48
C PHE A 192 9.96 -18.27 5.06
N ILE A 193 11.10 -18.97 5.07
CA ILE A 193 11.17 -20.37 4.67
C ILE A 193 11.87 -21.10 5.81
N PRO A 194 11.12 -21.87 6.63
CA PRO A 194 11.72 -22.62 7.71
C PRO A 194 12.59 -23.76 7.17
N SER A 195 13.62 -24.13 7.93
CA SER A 195 14.37 -25.36 7.69
C SER A 195 13.55 -26.61 8.09
N PRO A 196 13.90 -27.82 7.62
CA PRO A 196 13.22 -29.05 8.04
C PRO A 196 13.21 -29.25 9.56
N GLN A 197 14.30 -28.90 10.25
CA GLN A 197 14.39 -28.98 11.71
C GLN A 197 13.41 -28.02 12.39
N GLU A 198 13.24 -26.83 11.84
CA GLU A 198 12.27 -25.84 12.32
C GLU A 198 10.83 -26.30 12.09
N ILE A 199 10.54 -26.88 10.92
CA ILE A 199 9.23 -27.47 10.60
C ILE A 199 8.92 -28.58 11.60
N GLU A 200 9.86 -29.50 11.80
CA GLU A 200 9.70 -30.60 12.75
C GLU A 200 9.44 -30.07 14.18
N LEU A 201 10.25 -29.14 14.67
CA LEU A 201 10.10 -28.56 16.01
C LEU A 201 8.71 -27.95 16.21
N ILE A 202 8.23 -27.17 15.24
CA ILE A 202 6.93 -26.48 15.33
C ILE A 202 5.77 -27.46 15.17
N VAL A 203 5.76 -28.29 14.12
CA VAL A 203 4.63 -29.17 13.80
C VAL A 203 4.48 -30.27 14.85
N ARG A 204 5.58 -30.85 15.32
CA ARG A 204 5.56 -31.94 16.32
C ARG A 204 5.01 -31.47 17.66
N ASN A 205 5.28 -30.23 18.04
CA ASN A 205 4.91 -29.69 19.35
C ASN A 205 3.65 -28.83 19.33
N CYS A 206 3.11 -28.46 18.16
CA CYS A 206 1.88 -27.69 18.09
C CYS A 206 0.70 -28.47 18.73
N PRO A 207 -0.04 -27.89 19.68
CA PRO A 207 -1.10 -28.61 20.39
C PRO A 207 -2.38 -28.82 19.58
N ILE A 208 -2.50 -28.15 18.43
CA ILE A 208 -3.59 -28.32 17.47
C ILE A 208 -3.02 -28.77 16.11
N CYS A 209 -3.83 -29.44 15.30
CA CYS A 209 -3.43 -29.78 13.94
C CYS A 209 -3.65 -28.57 13.02
N ILE A 210 -2.59 -28.16 12.33
CA ILE A 210 -2.63 -27.11 11.32
C ILE A 210 -2.83 -27.80 9.97
N ASP A 211 -4.06 -27.78 9.47
CA ASP A 211 -4.42 -28.38 8.19
C ASP A 211 -4.86 -27.30 7.18
N GLY A 212 -5.19 -27.69 5.96
CA GLY A 212 -5.66 -26.74 4.96
C GLY A 212 -6.32 -27.38 3.76
N GLU A 213 -7.04 -26.57 3.01
CA GLU A 213 -7.58 -26.99 1.71
C GLU A 213 -6.42 -27.18 0.71
N GLY A 214 -6.55 -28.16 -0.19
CA GLY A 214 -5.59 -28.37 -1.28
C GLY A 214 -5.73 -27.30 -2.36
N THR A 215 -5.29 -26.08 -2.07
CA THR A 215 -5.55 -24.87 -2.86
C THR A 215 -4.72 -24.79 -4.14
N GLU A 216 -3.53 -25.38 -4.16
CA GLU A 216 -2.66 -25.32 -5.33
C GLU A 216 -2.87 -26.53 -6.25
N ASP A 217 -2.80 -26.31 -7.56
CA ASP A 217 -2.79 -27.40 -8.56
C ASP A 217 -1.42 -28.10 -8.66
N VAL A 218 -0.80 -28.32 -7.49
CA VAL A 218 0.47 -29.05 -7.33
C VAL A 218 0.21 -30.23 -6.40
N GLU A 219 0.52 -31.43 -6.87
CA GLU A 219 0.39 -32.65 -6.08
C GLU A 219 1.68 -33.03 -5.37
N ILE A 220 1.51 -33.69 -4.24
CA ILE A 220 2.56 -34.24 -3.39
C ILE A 220 2.95 -35.63 -3.92
N SER A 221 4.23 -35.97 -3.82
CA SER A 221 4.81 -37.18 -4.38
C SER A 221 5.14 -38.24 -3.32
N GLY A 222 5.72 -37.86 -2.18
CA GLY A 222 6.21 -38.80 -1.16
C GLY A 222 5.14 -39.23 -0.14
N TYR A 223 4.35 -38.27 0.34
CA TYR A 223 3.44 -38.46 1.49
C TYR A 223 1.96 -38.38 1.08
N ARG A 224 1.55 -39.26 0.17
CA ARG A 224 0.17 -39.33 -0.35
C ARG A 224 -0.75 -40.17 0.54
N ASP A 225 -2.05 -39.88 0.45
CA ASP A 225 -3.15 -40.66 1.02
C ASP A 225 -3.01 -40.88 2.54
N LEU A 226 -2.51 -39.86 3.25
CA LEU A 226 -2.40 -39.90 4.70
C LEU A 226 -3.79 -39.95 5.35
N PRO A 227 -4.05 -40.86 6.32
CA PRO A 227 -5.40 -41.14 6.80
C PRO A 227 -6.20 -39.94 7.33
N ARG A 228 -5.51 -38.91 7.85
CA ARG A 228 -6.12 -37.72 8.46
C ARG A 228 -6.14 -36.49 7.56
N ILE A 229 -5.49 -36.54 6.40
CA ILE A 229 -5.41 -35.40 5.48
C ILE A 229 -6.17 -35.73 4.20
N GLU A 230 -7.23 -34.96 3.92
CA GLU A 230 -8.23 -35.27 2.90
C GLU A 230 -7.77 -35.03 1.45
N THR A 231 -6.56 -34.50 1.26
CA THR A 231 -6.04 -34.09 -0.06
C THR A 231 -4.58 -34.49 -0.27
N ASN A 232 -4.22 -34.73 -1.54
CA ASN A 232 -2.84 -34.92 -2.01
C ASN A 232 -2.28 -33.66 -2.70
N LYS A 233 -3.02 -32.55 -2.68
CA LYS A 233 -2.55 -31.26 -3.18
C LYS A 233 -1.86 -30.47 -2.07
N VAL A 234 -0.98 -29.55 -2.46
CA VAL A 234 -0.32 -28.62 -1.52
C VAL A 234 -1.36 -27.74 -0.82
N ARG A 235 -1.25 -27.67 0.51
CA ARG A 235 -2.16 -26.94 1.39
C ARG A 235 -1.60 -25.55 1.70
N GLY A 236 -1.89 -24.58 0.83
CA GLY A 236 -1.30 -23.24 0.91
C GLY A 236 -1.59 -22.52 2.24
N GLY A 237 -2.81 -22.65 2.77
CA GLY A 237 -3.19 -22.07 4.07
C GLY A 237 -2.33 -22.57 5.23
N ALA A 238 -2.11 -23.89 5.30
CA ALA A 238 -1.28 -24.51 6.33
C ALA A 238 0.19 -24.09 6.20
N CYS A 239 0.72 -24.08 4.97
CA CYS A 239 2.09 -23.62 4.69
C CYS A 239 2.33 -22.19 5.16
N LEU A 240 1.37 -21.29 4.94
CA LEU A 240 1.45 -19.90 5.39
C LEU A 240 1.46 -19.80 6.92
N VAL A 241 0.55 -20.49 7.61
CA VAL A 241 0.44 -20.42 9.07
C VAL A 241 1.69 -20.96 9.76
N ILE A 242 2.32 -22.01 9.23
CA ILE A 242 3.59 -22.52 9.76
C ILE A 242 4.72 -21.52 9.47
N ALA A 243 4.94 -21.18 8.20
CA ALA A 243 6.12 -20.42 7.78
C ALA A 243 6.03 -18.92 8.11
N GLU A 244 4.97 -18.23 7.71
CA GLU A 244 4.77 -16.79 7.92
C GLU A 244 4.10 -16.47 9.26
N GLY A 245 3.43 -17.46 9.88
CA GLY A 245 2.84 -17.35 11.20
C GLY A 245 3.79 -17.77 12.31
N LEU A 246 3.77 -19.05 12.67
CA LEU A 246 4.46 -19.57 13.86
C LEU A 246 5.97 -19.37 13.83
N CYS A 247 6.64 -19.69 12.71
CA CYS A 247 8.09 -19.49 12.58
C CYS A 247 8.46 -18.00 12.54
N GLN A 248 7.93 -17.25 11.57
CA GLN A 248 8.31 -15.85 11.37
C GLN A 248 7.91 -14.94 12.56
N LYS A 249 6.83 -15.25 13.28
CA LYS A 249 6.31 -14.43 14.40
C LYS A 249 6.46 -15.09 15.77
N ALA A 250 7.32 -16.11 15.90
CA ALA A 250 7.59 -16.81 17.15
C ALA A 250 7.79 -15.87 18.35
N SER A 251 8.66 -14.86 18.21
CA SER A 251 8.97 -13.89 19.28
C SER A 251 7.76 -13.09 19.77
N LYS A 252 6.78 -12.82 18.89
CA LYS A 252 5.55 -12.10 19.27
C LYS A 252 4.57 -13.03 19.98
N ILE A 253 4.48 -14.29 19.56
CA ILE A 253 3.67 -15.32 20.22
C ILE A 253 4.19 -15.62 21.63
N LYS A 254 5.50 -15.76 21.80
CA LYS A 254 6.12 -16.00 23.11
C LYS A 254 5.66 -14.98 24.15
N LYS A 255 5.63 -13.69 23.79
CA LYS A 255 5.17 -12.62 24.70
C LYS A 255 3.74 -12.84 25.21
N HIS A 256 2.85 -13.38 24.39
CA HIS A 256 1.46 -13.66 24.78
C HIS A 256 1.34 -14.93 25.61
N VAL A 257 2.07 -15.99 25.22
CA VAL A 257 2.17 -17.25 25.97
C VAL A 257 2.67 -16.99 27.40
N ASP A 258 3.79 -16.26 27.53
CA ASP A 258 4.39 -15.92 28.82
C ASP A 258 3.42 -15.09 29.69
N LYS A 259 2.78 -14.07 29.10
CA LYS A 259 1.86 -13.16 29.82
C LYS A 259 0.62 -13.86 30.35
N LEU A 260 0.15 -14.89 29.67
CA LEU A 260 -1.05 -15.65 30.03
C LEU A 260 -0.73 -16.96 30.74
N GLU A 261 0.55 -17.22 31.01
CA GLU A 261 1.04 -18.44 31.67
C GLU A 261 0.50 -19.72 30.99
N LEU A 262 0.43 -19.72 29.66
CA LEU A 262 -0.09 -20.85 28.87
C LEU A 262 0.97 -21.96 28.79
N GLY A 263 0.71 -23.10 29.42
CA GLY A 263 1.57 -24.29 29.32
C GLY A 263 1.49 -24.98 27.96
N GLY A 264 2.56 -25.70 27.58
CA GLY A 264 2.60 -26.50 26.35
C GLY A 264 3.15 -25.78 25.11
N TRP A 265 3.68 -24.57 25.28
CA TRP A 265 4.27 -23.72 24.24
C TRP A 265 5.78 -23.50 24.41
N GLU A 266 6.44 -24.32 25.24
CA GLU A 266 7.87 -24.23 25.55
C GLU A 266 8.75 -24.36 24.28
N PHE A 267 8.26 -25.07 23.27
CA PHE A 267 8.92 -25.25 21.97
C PHE A 267 9.13 -23.94 21.19
N ILE A 268 8.31 -22.90 21.43
CA ILE A 268 8.54 -21.57 20.83
C ILE A 268 9.77 -20.90 21.45
N SER A 269 10.01 -21.12 22.74
CA SER A 269 11.23 -20.64 23.41
C SER A 269 12.46 -21.34 22.84
N GLU A 270 12.40 -22.67 22.69
CA GLU A 270 13.44 -23.46 22.05
C GLU A 270 13.72 -22.99 20.60
N TYR A 271 12.65 -22.74 19.83
CA TYR A 271 12.77 -22.19 18.48
C TYR A 271 13.51 -20.85 18.48
N ILE A 272 13.13 -19.90 19.36
CA ILE A 272 13.76 -18.58 19.42
C ILE A 272 15.21 -18.68 19.88
N ASP A 273 15.51 -19.52 20.87
CA ASP A 273 16.86 -19.69 21.40
C ASP A 273 17.80 -20.30 20.35
N SER A 274 17.31 -21.22 19.51
CA SER A 274 18.08 -21.76 18.38
C SER A 274 18.44 -20.71 17.30
N HIS A 275 17.78 -19.55 17.30
CA HIS A 275 17.99 -18.44 16.36
C HIS A 275 18.80 -17.28 16.94
N LYS A 276 19.23 -17.34 18.21
CA LYS A 276 20.12 -16.31 18.78
C LYS A 276 21.52 -16.46 18.20
N ALA A 277 22.07 -15.37 17.65
CA ALA A 277 23.47 -15.32 17.28
C ALA A 277 24.36 -15.43 18.54
N PRO A 278 25.56 -16.03 18.46
CA PRO A 278 26.54 -15.91 19.53
C PRO A 278 26.82 -14.41 19.79
N GLU A 279 26.85 -14.02 21.06
CA GLU A 279 27.14 -12.63 21.46
C GLU A 279 28.47 -12.20 20.84
N ALA A 280 28.43 -11.16 20.00
CA ALA A 280 29.62 -10.50 19.49
C ALA A 280 30.23 -9.67 20.63
N GLU A 281 31.55 -9.76 20.79
CA GLU A 281 32.33 -8.97 21.76
C GLU A 281 32.07 -7.47 21.54
N GLU A 282 31.66 -6.78 22.61
CA GLU A 282 31.49 -5.32 22.65
C GLU A 282 32.87 -4.64 22.60
N ASP A 283 33.42 -4.36 21.42
CA ASP A 283 34.54 -3.40 21.32
C ASP A 283 34.79 -2.77 19.93
N ASP A 284 33.76 -2.58 19.10
CA ASP A 284 33.89 -1.78 17.86
C ASP A 284 32.91 -0.59 17.86
N GLU A 285 33.37 0.56 17.34
CA GLU A 285 32.55 1.75 17.10
C GLU A 285 31.19 1.36 16.49
N LYS A 286 30.08 1.68 17.16
CA LYS A 286 28.74 1.47 16.62
C LYS A 286 28.64 2.17 15.26
N ARG A 287 28.65 1.42 14.16
CA ARG A 287 28.46 1.92 12.79
C ARG A 287 27.25 1.23 12.19
N ILE A 288 26.46 1.97 11.41
CA ILE A 288 25.26 1.40 10.80
C ILE A 288 25.61 0.75 9.47
N GLU A 289 25.57 -0.57 9.46
CA GLU A 289 25.90 -1.39 8.29
C GLU A 289 25.00 -1.11 7.08
N PRO A 290 25.56 -1.03 5.85
CA PRO A 290 24.77 -0.90 4.62
C PRO A 290 23.89 -2.14 4.34
N SER A 291 22.67 -1.93 3.87
CA SER A 291 21.71 -3.02 3.60
C SER A 291 21.36 -3.12 2.11
N THR A 292 21.62 -4.28 1.50
CA THR A 292 21.26 -4.56 0.09
C THR A 292 19.87 -5.16 -0.09
N LYS A 293 19.09 -5.31 0.99
CA LYS A 293 17.79 -6.04 0.97
C LYS A 293 16.81 -5.43 -0.04
N TYR A 294 16.74 -4.10 -0.14
CA TYR A 294 15.81 -3.44 -1.05
C TYR A 294 16.13 -3.74 -2.52
N LEU A 295 17.38 -4.02 -2.88
CA LEU A 295 17.84 -4.31 -4.26
C LEU A 295 17.52 -5.73 -4.76
N LYS A 296 17.06 -6.66 -3.91
CA LYS A 296 16.90 -8.09 -4.26
C LYS A 296 15.91 -8.34 -5.42
N ASP A 297 14.83 -7.57 -5.50
CA ASP A 297 13.76 -7.74 -6.52
C ASP A 297 13.80 -6.62 -7.57
N LEU A 298 14.96 -6.36 -8.17
CA LEU A 298 15.07 -5.35 -9.22
C LEU A 298 14.37 -5.82 -10.49
N VAL A 299 13.48 -4.99 -11.02
CA VAL A 299 12.69 -5.25 -12.24
C VAL A 299 13.07 -4.22 -13.31
N ALA A 300 13.01 -4.62 -14.57
CA ALA A 300 13.25 -3.73 -15.70
C ALA A 300 12.24 -2.56 -15.73
N GLY A 301 12.76 -1.37 -16.05
CA GLY A 301 12.04 -0.10 -16.02
C GLY A 301 11.97 0.57 -14.65
N ARG A 302 12.52 -0.02 -13.58
CA ARG A 302 12.45 0.52 -12.21
C ARG A 302 13.83 0.96 -11.73
N PRO A 303 14.17 2.25 -11.83
CA PRO A 303 15.52 2.73 -11.54
C PRO A 303 15.90 2.58 -10.06
N ILE A 304 17.21 2.46 -9.84
CA ILE A 304 17.84 2.64 -8.54
C ILE A 304 18.19 4.13 -8.47
N PHE A 305 17.86 4.76 -7.35
CA PHE A 305 18.17 6.17 -7.10
C PHE A 305 19.44 6.33 -6.27
N GLY A 306 19.87 5.30 -5.54
CA GLY A 306 21.16 5.26 -4.88
C GLY A 306 21.41 3.90 -4.25
N HIS A 307 22.65 3.43 -4.31
CA HIS A 307 23.12 2.22 -3.64
C HIS A 307 23.23 2.41 -2.12
N PRO A 308 23.34 1.30 -1.35
CA PRO A 308 23.29 1.34 0.11
C PRO A 308 24.38 2.24 0.70
N SER A 309 23.98 3.20 1.54
CA SER A 309 24.87 4.17 2.19
C SER A 309 25.87 4.89 1.26
N GLN A 310 25.59 4.99 -0.05
CA GLN A 310 26.54 5.56 -1.02
C GLN A 310 26.56 7.09 -1.04
N LYS A 311 27.75 7.66 -1.24
CA LYS A 311 27.96 9.10 -1.42
C LYS A 311 27.20 9.60 -2.65
N GLY A 312 26.60 10.77 -2.53
CA GLY A 312 25.68 11.33 -3.52
C GLY A 312 24.25 10.79 -3.44
N GLY A 313 23.99 9.76 -2.63
CA GLY A 313 22.64 9.28 -2.36
C GLY A 313 21.84 10.25 -1.49
N PHE A 314 20.58 9.92 -1.20
CA PHE A 314 19.73 10.79 -0.38
C PHE A 314 20.31 11.00 1.02
N ARG A 315 20.39 12.24 1.46
CA ARG A 315 20.86 12.60 2.80
C ARG A 315 19.71 12.50 3.80
N LEU A 316 19.91 11.73 4.87
CA LEU A 316 18.91 11.62 5.93
C LEU A 316 18.75 12.98 6.63
N ARG A 317 17.52 13.52 6.60
CA ARG A 317 17.07 14.63 7.44
C ARG A 317 15.88 14.16 8.27
N TYR A 318 15.91 14.43 9.57
CA TYR A 318 14.79 14.11 10.43
C TYR A 318 13.72 15.18 10.39
N GLY A 319 12.47 14.74 10.30
CA GLY A 319 11.31 15.60 10.39
C GLY A 319 10.11 14.96 9.71
N ARG A 320 8.98 15.65 9.83
CA ARG A 320 7.71 15.19 9.29
C ARG A 320 7.08 16.32 8.50
N ALA A 321 6.87 16.07 7.21
CA ALA A 321 6.05 16.94 6.37
C ALA A 321 4.56 16.73 6.65
N ARG A 322 3.71 17.66 6.21
CA ARG A 322 2.23 17.52 6.29
C ARG A 322 1.73 16.20 5.70
N THR A 323 2.40 15.72 4.64
CA THR A 323 2.11 14.49 3.89
C THR A 323 2.98 13.29 4.26
N ALA A 324 3.75 13.36 5.35
CA ALA A 324 4.65 12.27 5.77
C ALA A 324 4.16 11.54 7.04
N GLY A 325 4.70 10.35 7.26
CA GLY A 325 4.29 9.38 8.30
C GLY A 325 3.42 8.26 7.74
N LEU A 326 3.18 7.22 8.53
CA LEU A 326 2.50 5.99 8.11
C LEU A 326 3.16 5.39 6.86
N ALA A 327 4.49 5.26 6.90
CA ALA A 327 5.37 4.84 5.82
C ALA A 327 5.57 5.84 4.66
N SER A 328 4.91 7.00 4.64
CA SER A 328 5.20 8.03 3.63
C SER A 328 6.37 8.92 4.02
N LEU A 329 7.27 9.19 3.05
CA LEU A 329 8.43 10.05 3.21
C LEU A 329 8.37 11.22 2.23
N ALA A 330 9.07 12.30 2.54
CA ALA A 330 9.06 13.51 1.71
C ALA A 330 10.40 13.80 1.05
N PHE A 331 10.33 14.32 -0.17
CA PHE A 331 11.46 14.62 -1.04
C PHE A 331 11.29 16.03 -1.63
N ASN A 332 12.40 16.68 -1.98
CA ASN A 332 12.32 17.94 -2.70
C ASN A 332 11.75 17.70 -4.13
N PRO A 333 10.74 18.46 -4.58
CA PRO A 333 10.22 18.34 -5.94
C PRO A 333 11.29 18.46 -7.04
N ALA A 334 12.29 19.32 -6.86
CA ALA A 334 13.43 19.44 -7.78
C ALA A 334 14.15 18.09 -7.95
N THR A 335 14.35 17.34 -6.86
CA THR A 335 14.92 15.99 -6.93
C THR A 335 14.03 15.06 -7.74
N MET A 336 12.72 15.12 -7.54
CA MET A 336 11.78 14.28 -8.28
C MET A 336 11.88 14.48 -9.80
N TYR A 337 12.01 15.73 -10.26
CA TYR A 337 12.25 16.06 -11.67
C TYR A 337 13.67 15.68 -12.14
N ALA A 338 14.68 15.85 -11.29
CA ALA A 338 16.06 15.48 -11.62
C ALA A 338 16.25 13.97 -11.80
N MET A 339 15.43 13.17 -11.11
CA MET A 339 15.33 11.71 -11.29
C MET A 339 14.53 11.30 -12.53
N ASP A 340 14.57 12.13 -13.57
CA ASP A 340 13.86 11.98 -14.83
C ASP A 340 12.37 11.64 -14.68
N ASP A 341 11.67 12.27 -13.74
CA ASP A 341 10.24 12.06 -13.44
C ASP A 341 9.87 10.63 -13.00
N PHE A 342 10.83 9.76 -12.68
CA PHE A 342 10.52 8.41 -12.19
C PHE A 342 9.93 8.43 -10.77
N MET A 343 10.30 9.43 -9.97
CA MET A 343 9.70 9.70 -8.67
C MET A 343 8.51 10.64 -8.88
N ALA A 344 7.31 10.09 -8.95
CA ALA A 344 6.07 10.87 -8.99
C ALA A 344 5.37 10.80 -7.63
N LEU A 345 4.42 11.71 -7.41
CA LEU A 345 3.60 11.69 -6.21
C LEU A 345 2.76 10.42 -6.17
N GLY A 346 2.88 9.64 -5.09
CA GLY A 346 2.25 8.32 -4.99
C GLY A 346 3.16 7.15 -5.42
N THR A 347 4.30 7.41 -6.08
CA THR A 347 5.21 6.32 -6.46
C THR A 347 5.76 5.63 -5.20
N GLN A 348 5.63 4.31 -5.14
CA GLN A 348 6.30 3.52 -4.11
C GLN A 348 7.80 3.48 -4.39
N VAL A 349 8.60 3.82 -3.40
CA VAL A 349 10.06 3.72 -3.40
C VAL A 349 10.46 2.73 -2.31
N LYS A 350 11.21 1.69 -2.69
CA LYS A 350 11.84 0.80 -1.70
C LYS A 350 13.08 1.48 -1.17
N ILE A 351 13.20 1.57 0.15
CA ILE A 351 14.27 2.28 0.84
C ILE A 351 15.16 1.29 1.61
N GLU A 352 16.37 1.74 1.89
CA GLU A 352 17.33 0.97 2.68
C GLU A 352 16.95 0.89 4.17
N ARG A 353 16.42 1.99 4.72
CA ARG A 353 16.11 2.19 6.15
C ARG A 353 15.21 3.43 6.32
N PRO A 354 14.50 3.58 7.46
CA PRO A 354 14.30 2.59 8.52
C PRO A 354 13.34 1.46 8.13
N GLY A 355 12.43 1.72 7.18
CA GLY A 355 11.43 0.77 6.67
C GLY A 355 11.81 0.06 5.37
N LYS A 356 10.86 -0.72 4.82
CA LYS A 356 11.05 -1.47 3.56
C LYS A 356 10.73 -0.65 2.31
N ALA A 357 9.73 0.22 2.42
CA ALA A 357 9.20 1.02 1.34
C ALA A 357 8.52 2.27 1.88
N CYS A 358 8.32 3.24 0.99
CA CYS A 358 7.58 4.45 1.27
C CYS A 358 6.85 4.95 0.02
N VAL A 359 5.82 5.77 0.21
CA VAL A 359 5.28 6.61 -0.87
C VAL A 359 5.99 7.95 -0.89
N VAL A 360 6.34 8.39 -2.10
CA VAL A 360 6.96 9.70 -2.38
C VAL A 360 5.93 10.82 -2.24
N THR A 361 6.26 11.81 -1.42
CA THR A 361 5.51 13.07 -1.26
C THR A 361 6.43 14.29 -1.30
N PRO A 362 5.90 15.53 -1.47
CA PRO A 362 6.73 16.70 -1.68
C PRO A 362 7.02 17.47 -0.40
N CYS A 363 8.24 17.99 -0.31
CA CYS A 363 8.65 18.97 0.68
C CYS A 363 9.67 19.92 0.05
N ASP A 364 9.26 21.15 -0.29
CA ASP A 364 10.15 22.11 -0.94
C ASP A 364 11.03 22.91 0.04
N SER A 365 10.89 22.68 1.35
CA SER A 365 11.73 23.30 2.38
C SER A 365 13.03 22.56 2.66
N ILE A 366 13.18 21.31 2.21
CA ILE A 366 14.43 20.52 2.32
C ILE A 366 15.31 20.73 1.09
N GLU A 367 16.60 20.39 1.18
CA GLU A 367 17.54 20.65 0.09
C GLU A 367 17.31 19.74 -1.12
N GLY A 368 17.31 20.36 -2.32
CA GLY A 368 17.22 19.68 -3.61
C GLY A 368 18.55 19.09 -4.09
N PRO A 369 18.63 18.64 -5.36
CA PRO A 369 19.81 17.99 -5.89
C PRO A 369 20.90 18.99 -6.25
N THR A 370 22.15 18.51 -6.25
CA THR A 370 23.29 19.21 -6.86
C THR A 370 23.72 18.43 -8.10
N VAL A 371 23.89 19.13 -9.22
CA VAL A 371 24.18 18.53 -10.52
C VAL A 371 25.43 19.13 -11.15
N LEU A 372 26.19 18.30 -11.83
CA LEU A 372 27.28 18.68 -12.71
C LEU A 372 26.73 18.80 -14.12
N LEU A 373 26.99 19.92 -14.78
CA LEU A 373 26.62 20.16 -16.17
C LEU A 373 27.73 19.70 -17.12
N LYS A 374 27.37 19.46 -18.39
CA LYS A 374 28.31 19.16 -19.48
C LYS A 374 29.35 20.27 -19.70
N SER A 375 29.09 21.50 -19.26
CA SER A 375 30.06 22.60 -19.24
C SER A 375 31.19 22.40 -18.23
N GLY A 376 30.97 21.53 -17.22
CA GLY A 376 31.83 21.38 -16.05
C GLY A 376 31.36 22.18 -14.83
N ASP A 377 30.28 22.96 -14.96
CA ASP A 377 29.70 23.73 -13.85
C ASP A 377 29.00 22.83 -12.84
N LEU A 378 29.18 23.11 -11.55
CA LEU A 378 28.49 22.44 -10.46
C LEU A 378 27.42 23.36 -9.87
N VAL A 379 26.16 22.98 -9.99
CA VAL A 379 25.00 23.83 -9.72
C VAL A 379 24.05 23.14 -8.73
N TYR A 380 23.62 23.90 -7.73
CA TYR A 380 22.55 23.48 -6.82
C TYR A 380 21.17 23.86 -7.39
N CYS A 381 20.23 22.93 -7.35
CA CYS A 381 18.89 23.11 -7.91
C CYS A 381 17.82 23.05 -6.82
N PRO A 382 17.40 24.19 -6.23
CA PRO A 382 16.43 24.18 -5.13
C PRO A 382 14.98 23.95 -5.58
N THR A 383 14.66 24.16 -6.85
CA THR A 383 13.27 24.22 -7.36
C THR A 383 13.09 23.41 -8.64
N LYS A 384 11.84 23.06 -8.97
CA LYS A 384 11.53 22.38 -10.23
C LYS A 384 11.97 23.20 -11.44
N GLU A 385 11.79 24.52 -11.41
CA GLU A 385 12.15 25.42 -12.50
C GLU A 385 13.64 25.34 -12.78
N SER A 386 14.46 25.39 -11.72
CA SER A 386 15.92 25.30 -11.85
C SER A 386 16.41 23.99 -12.48
N VAL A 387 15.70 22.88 -12.25
CA VAL A 387 16.03 21.59 -12.86
C VAL A 387 15.58 21.54 -14.30
N LEU A 388 14.35 21.97 -14.60
CA LEU A 388 13.79 21.92 -15.95
C LEU A 388 14.59 22.76 -16.95
N GLU A 389 15.16 23.89 -16.51
CA GLU A 389 16.02 24.75 -17.34
C GLU A 389 17.33 24.07 -17.78
N ILE A 390 17.86 23.17 -16.95
CA ILE A 390 19.21 22.59 -17.15
C ILE A 390 19.22 21.08 -17.37
N ARG A 391 18.07 20.40 -17.32
CA ARG A 391 17.93 18.94 -17.34
C ARG A 391 18.71 18.27 -18.47
N ASP A 392 18.65 18.81 -19.68
CA ASP A 392 19.35 18.25 -20.85
C ASP A 392 20.86 18.51 -20.84
N MET A 393 21.31 19.46 -20.02
CA MET A 393 22.72 19.81 -19.82
C MET A 393 23.36 19.03 -18.66
N VAL A 394 22.58 18.34 -17.83
CA VAL A 394 23.11 17.54 -16.71
C VAL A 394 23.95 16.37 -17.24
N SER A 395 25.20 16.29 -16.78
CA SER A 395 26.10 15.16 -17.01
C SER A 395 26.09 14.17 -15.84
N GLU A 396 26.07 14.67 -14.60
CA GLU A 396 26.08 13.85 -13.38
C GLU A 396 25.18 14.50 -12.33
N ILE A 397 24.39 13.70 -11.61
CA ILE A 397 23.70 14.10 -10.37
C ILE A 397 24.64 13.74 -9.23
N VAL A 398 25.27 14.77 -8.68
CA VAL A 398 26.35 14.68 -7.69
C VAL A 398 25.82 14.39 -6.30
N ASP A 399 24.69 15.02 -5.97
CA ASP A 399 23.95 14.82 -4.72
C ASP A 399 22.46 14.75 -5.06
N ASN A 400 21.77 13.71 -4.61
CA ASN A 400 20.33 13.58 -4.84
C ASN A 400 19.51 14.60 -4.03
N GLY A 401 20.10 15.28 -3.05
CA GLY A 401 19.39 16.09 -2.07
C GLY A 401 19.00 15.29 -0.83
N GLU A 402 18.03 15.82 -0.09
CA GLU A 402 17.60 15.26 1.18
C GLU A 402 16.37 14.35 1.06
N ILE A 403 16.28 13.40 1.98
CA ILE A 403 15.06 12.62 2.25
C ILE A 403 14.62 12.93 3.68
N LEU A 404 13.37 13.36 3.83
CA LEU A 404 12.80 13.72 5.12
C LEU A 404 12.13 12.49 5.75
N VAL A 405 12.65 12.05 6.89
CA VAL A 405 12.19 10.85 7.59
C VAL A 405 11.64 11.18 8.98
N PRO A 406 10.37 10.88 9.26
CA PRO A 406 9.78 11.07 10.57
C PRO A 406 10.40 10.15 11.63
N TYR A 407 10.44 10.61 12.88
CA TYR A 407 10.85 9.76 14.00
C TYR A 407 9.97 8.52 14.14
N GLY A 408 8.65 8.67 13.91
CA GLY A 408 7.69 7.57 13.98
C GLY A 408 8.07 6.34 13.15
N GLU A 409 8.70 6.55 11.99
CA GLU A 409 9.13 5.48 11.08
C GLU A 409 10.27 4.63 11.67
N PHE A 410 11.15 5.23 12.47
CA PHE A 410 12.17 4.49 13.20
C PHE A 410 11.55 3.67 14.34
N CYS A 411 10.57 4.24 15.03
CA CYS A 411 9.87 3.61 16.15
C CYS A 411 9.07 2.38 15.68
N GLU A 412 8.29 2.50 14.60
CA GLU A 412 7.54 1.39 14.00
C GLU A 412 8.47 0.25 13.57
N ASN A 413 9.52 0.58 12.83
CA ASN A 413 10.41 -0.43 12.28
C ASN A 413 11.44 -0.96 13.30
N ASN A 414 11.41 -0.45 14.54
CA ASN A 414 12.36 -0.77 15.61
C ASN A 414 13.82 -0.68 15.13
N HIS A 415 14.12 0.37 14.37
CA HIS A 415 15.44 0.64 13.84
C HIS A 415 16.13 1.66 14.75
N VAL A 416 17.40 1.43 15.10
CA VAL A 416 18.19 2.43 15.87
C VAL A 416 18.20 3.77 15.16
N LEU A 417 18.20 4.87 15.91
CA LEU A 417 18.31 6.19 15.29
C LEU A 417 19.64 6.28 14.54
N ALA A 418 19.60 6.85 13.34
CA ALA A 418 20.78 7.06 12.52
C ALA A 418 21.33 8.49 12.66
N PRO A 419 22.66 8.70 12.71
CA PRO A 419 23.24 10.03 12.74
C PRO A 419 22.86 10.80 11.47
N CYS A 420 22.17 11.94 11.62
CA CYS A 420 21.77 12.78 10.50
C CYS A 420 22.83 13.86 10.19
N GLY A 421 22.63 14.59 9.09
CA GLY A 421 23.37 15.83 8.85
C GLY A 421 22.97 16.93 9.85
N TYR A 422 23.87 17.89 10.08
CA TYR A 422 23.55 19.09 10.85
C TYR A 422 22.59 19.97 10.05
N SER A 423 21.35 20.07 10.51
CA SER A 423 20.26 20.77 9.81
C SER A 423 19.92 22.11 10.45
N LEU A 424 19.12 22.92 9.77
CA LEU A 424 18.68 24.21 10.28
C LEU A 424 17.83 24.05 11.55
N GLU A 425 17.00 23.00 11.62
CA GLU A 425 16.16 22.71 12.79
C GLU A 425 17.02 22.38 14.01
N TRP A 426 18.07 21.57 13.82
CA TRP A 426 19.00 21.25 14.90
C TRP A 426 19.77 22.51 15.35
N HIS A 427 20.26 23.31 14.40
CA HIS A 427 20.93 24.57 14.71
C HIS A 427 20.03 25.52 15.52
N LYS A 428 18.74 25.62 15.16
CA LYS A 428 17.73 26.38 15.92
C LYS A 428 17.63 25.90 17.37
N GLN A 429 17.61 24.59 17.61
CA GLN A 429 17.52 24.04 18.96
C GLN A 429 18.78 24.35 19.79
N GLU A 430 19.96 24.32 19.18
CA GLU A 430 21.20 24.70 19.88
C GLU A 430 21.24 26.21 20.18
N LEU A 431 20.77 27.06 19.27
CA LEU A 431 20.61 28.48 19.55
C LEU A 431 19.64 28.72 20.71
N LYS A 432 18.47 28.05 20.72
CA LYS A 432 17.49 28.15 21.83
C LYS A 432 18.05 27.67 23.18
N GLU A 433 19.00 26.74 23.20
CA GLU A 433 19.69 26.32 24.42
C GLU A 433 20.65 27.40 24.95
N ARG A 434 21.19 28.25 24.06
CA ARG A 434 22.18 29.28 24.40
C ARG A 434 21.60 30.68 24.59
N THR A 435 20.48 31.00 23.95
CA THR A 435 19.81 32.30 24.01
C THR A 435 18.29 32.18 24.14
N SER A 436 17.67 33.10 24.89
CA SER A 436 16.21 33.18 25.04
C SER A 436 15.52 33.80 23.82
N VAL A 437 16.24 34.60 23.04
CA VAL A 437 15.74 35.24 21.81
C VAL A 437 16.66 34.87 20.66
N LEU A 438 16.09 34.32 19.60
CA LEU A 438 16.82 33.99 18.39
C LEU A 438 17.24 35.28 17.66
N PRO A 439 18.47 35.40 17.17
CA PRO A 439 18.89 36.52 16.32
C PRO A 439 17.99 36.61 15.08
N ASP A 440 17.57 37.81 14.66
CA ASP A 440 16.64 37.96 13.51
C ASP A 440 17.16 37.34 12.20
N ASP A 441 18.48 37.24 12.05
CA ASP A 441 19.17 36.72 10.88
C ASP A 441 19.59 35.25 10.99
N TRP A 442 19.12 34.53 12.03
CA TRP A 442 19.58 33.17 12.33
C TRP A 442 19.30 32.13 11.23
N GLU A 443 18.20 32.28 10.47
CA GLU A 443 17.81 31.32 9.42
C GLU A 443 18.70 31.41 8.17
N ASN A 444 19.12 32.63 7.84
CA ASN A 444 19.84 32.91 6.61
C ASN A 444 20.94 33.97 6.82
N PRO A 445 21.91 33.72 7.71
CA PRO A 445 22.96 34.69 8.00
C PRO A 445 23.94 34.80 6.81
N SER A 446 24.73 35.87 6.80
CA SER A 446 25.97 35.93 6.01
C SER A 446 27.05 35.03 6.62
N TYR A 447 28.12 34.72 5.88
CA TYR A 447 29.16 33.82 6.40
C TYR A 447 29.90 34.43 7.60
N GLU A 448 30.25 35.72 7.51
CA GLU A 448 30.87 36.46 8.60
C GLU A 448 29.98 36.48 9.85
N ARG A 449 28.68 36.69 9.64
CA ARG A 449 27.70 36.66 10.72
C ARG A 449 27.54 35.27 11.32
N ALA A 450 27.54 34.22 10.52
CA ALA A 450 27.52 32.84 11.01
C ALA A 450 28.73 32.54 11.90
N LYS A 451 29.93 32.96 11.48
CA LYS A 451 31.15 32.84 12.30
C LYS A 451 31.06 33.63 13.61
N ALA A 452 30.54 34.86 13.55
CA ALA A 452 30.33 35.68 14.73
C ALA A 452 29.37 34.99 15.71
N MET A 453 28.21 34.51 15.23
CA MET A 453 27.24 33.79 16.04
C MET A 453 27.83 32.52 16.67
N SER A 454 28.58 31.73 15.91
CA SER A 454 29.24 30.52 16.43
C SER A 454 30.23 30.84 17.55
N LYS A 455 31.01 31.93 17.41
CA LYS A 455 31.96 32.38 18.45
C LYS A 455 31.26 32.97 19.67
N ASP A 456 30.27 33.83 19.46
CA ASP A 456 29.58 34.56 20.52
C ASP A 456 28.70 33.64 21.37
N LEU A 457 28.05 32.66 20.74
CA LEU A 457 27.08 31.77 21.39
C LEU A 457 27.63 30.35 21.67
N GLY A 458 28.83 30.02 21.16
CA GLY A 458 29.41 28.69 21.34
C GLY A 458 28.60 27.58 20.68
N VAL A 459 28.04 27.86 19.50
CA VAL A 459 27.31 26.89 18.67
C VAL A 459 28.14 26.51 17.44
N PRO A 460 27.94 25.33 16.85
CA PRO A 460 28.60 24.94 15.60
C PRO A 460 28.33 25.93 14.45
N LEU A 461 29.16 25.86 13.41
CA LEU A 461 28.97 26.66 12.21
C LEU A 461 27.61 26.38 11.56
N HIS A 462 26.93 27.45 11.16
CA HIS A 462 25.62 27.40 10.53
C HIS A 462 25.60 26.45 9.31
N PRO A 463 24.63 25.52 9.20
CA PRO A 463 24.65 24.41 8.24
C PRO A 463 24.73 24.83 6.76
N LYS A 464 24.18 26.00 6.41
CA LYS A 464 24.27 26.63 5.07
C LYS A 464 25.71 26.65 4.51
N TYR A 465 26.71 26.82 5.37
CA TYR A 465 28.12 26.98 4.99
C TYR A 465 28.96 25.72 5.15
N ASN A 466 28.37 24.63 5.66
CA ASN A 466 29.06 23.36 5.75
C ASN A 466 29.12 22.74 4.34
N LEU A 467 30.28 22.22 3.95
CA LEU A 467 30.44 21.40 2.75
C LEU A 467 30.39 19.92 3.14
N PHE A 468 30.51 19.00 2.17
CA PHE A 468 30.59 17.56 2.43
C PHE A 468 31.97 17.13 2.96
N TRP A 469 32.49 17.85 3.96
CA TRP A 469 33.80 17.59 4.58
C TRP A 469 33.95 16.16 5.11
N TYR A 470 32.87 15.61 5.68
CA TYR A 470 32.82 14.24 6.21
C TYR A 470 33.00 13.16 5.12
N ASP A 471 32.55 13.45 3.88
CA ASP A 471 32.62 12.49 2.78
C ASP A 471 34.03 12.37 2.18
N LEU A 472 34.98 13.22 2.57
CA LEU A 472 36.32 13.23 2.02
C LEU A 472 37.36 12.76 3.03
N PRO A 473 38.30 11.88 2.63
CA PRO A 473 39.46 11.55 3.43
C PRO A 473 40.32 12.79 3.69
N ARG A 474 40.95 12.80 4.86
CA ARG A 474 41.83 13.88 5.33
C ARG A 474 42.92 14.23 4.32
N GLU A 475 43.53 13.24 3.70
CA GLU A 475 44.63 13.41 2.75
C GLU A 475 44.19 14.23 1.54
N ARG A 476 43.00 13.94 1.00
CA ARG A 476 42.45 14.68 -0.16
C ARG A 476 42.16 16.15 0.17
N LEU A 477 41.81 16.46 1.41
CA LEU A 477 41.61 17.84 1.86
C LEU A 477 42.94 18.59 1.95
N LEU A 478 44.00 17.93 2.44
CA LEU A 478 45.33 18.52 2.51
C LEU A 478 45.93 18.74 1.10
N ASP A 479 45.73 17.80 0.18
CA ASP A 479 46.13 17.97 -1.22
C ASP A 479 45.44 19.17 -1.89
N LEU A 480 44.13 19.33 -1.61
CA LEU A 480 43.37 20.48 -2.11
C LEU A 480 43.87 21.78 -1.47
N ARG A 481 44.12 21.78 -0.15
CA ARG A 481 44.70 22.93 0.58
C ARG A 481 46.01 23.38 -0.06
N ASP A 482 46.91 22.44 -0.32
CA ASP A 482 48.22 22.72 -0.91
C ASP A 482 48.07 23.29 -2.33
N THR A 483 47.16 22.71 -3.12
CA THR A 483 46.85 23.21 -4.46
C THR A 483 46.31 24.64 -4.43
N VAL A 484 45.38 24.95 -3.52
CA VAL A 484 44.81 26.29 -3.38
C VAL A 484 45.86 27.29 -2.88
N ALA A 485 46.72 26.90 -1.94
CA ALA A 485 47.82 27.75 -1.46
C ALA A 485 48.83 28.09 -2.57
N GLU A 486 49.18 27.11 -3.41
CA GLU A 486 50.18 27.28 -4.47
C GLU A 486 49.64 27.99 -5.71
N LYS A 487 48.42 27.63 -6.14
CA LYS A 487 47.87 28.00 -7.45
C LYS A 487 46.58 28.82 -7.38
N GLY A 488 45.98 28.99 -6.20
CA GLY A 488 44.75 29.73 -6.00
C GLY A 488 44.94 31.24 -6.16
N ILE A 489 43.99 31.87 -6.85
CA ILE A 489 43.92 33.32 -7.02
C ILE A 489 42.50 33.80 -6.74
N VAL A 490 42.33 35.11 -6.52
CA VAL A 490 41.01 35.72 -6.41
C VAL A 490 40.67 36.40 -7.73
N MET A 491 39.56 36.00 -8.35
CA MET A 491 39.01 36.63 -9.56
C MET A 491 37.59 37.09 -9.26
N GLU A 492 37.31 38.38 -9.44
CA GLU A 492 35.97 38.95 -9.18
C GLU A 492 35.42 38.65 -7.77
N GLY A 493 36.31 38.64 -6.77
CA GLY A 493 35.96 38.30 -5.38
C GLY A 493 35.70 36.82 -5.13
N ARG A 494 35.98 35.95 -6.10
CA ARG A 494 35.81 34.48 -6.01
C ARG A 494 37.15 33.77 -5.99
N LEU A 495 37.22 32.67 -5.25
CA LEU A 495 38.37 31.77 -5.31
C LEU A 495 38.40 31.09 -6.68
N ALA A 496 39.51 31.20 -7.39
CA ALA A 496 39.74 30.52 -8.65
C ALA A 496 41.00 29.65 -8.58
N ILE A 497 40.90 28.41 -9.03
CA ILE A 497 42.03 27.48 -9.18
C ILE A 497 42.12 26.96 -10.62
N PRO A 498 43.29 26.49 -11.08
CA PRO A 498 43.41 25.83 -12.38
C PRO A 498 42.49 24.61 -12.51
N LEU A 499 41.95 24.38 -13.72
CA LEU A 499 41.10 23.23 -14.02
C LEU A 499 41.94 21.95 -14.13
N GLU A 500 42.28 21.38 -12.97
CA GLU A 500 42.98 20.10 -12.84
C GLU A 500 41.99 19.01 -12.39
N SER A 501 42.03 17.83 -13.02
CA SER A 501 41.04 16.77 -12.80
C SER A 501 40.91 16.32 -11.35
N SER A 502 42.03 16.21 -10.62
CA SER A 502 42.04 15.80 -9.20
C SER A 502 41.35 16.84 -8.32
N SER A 503 41.77 18.09 -8.40
CA SER A 503 41.25 19.20 -7.59
C SER A 503 39.79 19.50 -7.94
N LYS A 504 39.45 19.47 -9.24
CA LYS A 504 38.07 19.59 -9.72
C LYS A 504 37.17 18.51 -9.12
N ARG A 505 37.59 17.24 -9.15
CA ARG A 505 36.80 16.16 -8.55
C ARG A 505 36.66 16.32 -7.04
N THR A 506 37.70 16.77 -6.34
CA THR A 506 37.60 17.05 -4.90
C THR A 506 36.59 18.18 -4.61
N LEU A 507 36.56 19.24 -5.41
CA LEU A 507 35.55 20.31 -5.28
C LEU A 507 34.13 19.81 -5.55
N GLU A 508 33.95 18.94 -6.55
CA GLU A 508 32.66 18.27 -6.81
C GLU A 508 32.23 17.37 -5.65
N ASP A 509 33.15 16.59 -5.08
CA ASP A 509 32.90 15.74 -3.92
C ASP A 509 32.54 16.55 -2.66
N LEU A 510 33.14 17.74 -2.50
CA LEU A 510 32.80 18.68 -1.42
C LEU A 510 31.41 19.32 -1.59
N GLY A 511 30.84 19.30 -2.80
CA GLY A 511 29.67 20.13 -3.12
C GLY A 511 29.99 21.62 -3.17
N ALA A 512 31.25 21.99 -3.42
CA ALA A 512 31.65 23.39 -3.54
C ALA A 512 31.20 23.93 -4.91
N LEU A 513 30.03 24.57 -4.96
CA LEU A 513 29.45 25.10 -6.20
C LEU A 513 30.43 25.99 -6.96
N HIS A 514 30.52 25.83 -8.28
CA HIS A 514 31.51 26.52 -9.10
C HIS A 514 31.16 26.55 -10.57
N ARG A 515 31.84 27.44 -11.31
CA ARG A 515 31.83 27.49 -12.77
C ARG A 515 33.18 27.07 -13.35
N ALA A 516 33.15 26.33 -14.46
CA ALA A 516 34.34 25.94 -15.20
C ALA A 516 34.46 26.79 -16.47
N GLU A 517 35.36 27.75 -16.47
CA GLU A 517 35.58 28.66 -17.61
C GLU A 517 37.05 29.03 -17.78
N ALA A 518 37.46 29.26 -19.03
CA ALA A 518 38.81 29.71 -19.40
C ALA A 518 39.96 28.87 -18.77
N GLY A 519 39.78 27.56 -18.60
CA GLY A 519 40.77 26.66 -17.99
C GLY A 519 40.92 26.79 -16.47
N LYS A 520 39.95 27.40 -15.79
CA LYS A 520 39.90 27.57 -14.34
C LYS A 520 38.56 27.12 -13.78
N VAL A 521 38.56 26.87 -12.47
CA VAL A 521 37.37 26.60 -11.66
C VAL A 521 37.15 27.80 -10.75
N LEU A 522 36.06 28.54 -10.98
CA LEU A 522 35.67 29.70 -10.19
C LEU A 522 34.62 29.26 -9.18
N ILE A 523 35.00 29.19 -7.90
CA ILE A 523 34.10 28.84 -6.80
C ILE A 523 33.05 29.93 -6.63
N ASP A 524 31.82 29.54 -6.29
CA ASP A 524 30.76 30.50 -6.08
C ASP A 524 31.12 31.47 -4.95
N ALA A 525 30.69 32.73 -5.07
CA ALA A 525 31.11 33.80 -4.18
C ALA A 525 30.74 33.50 -2.72
N GLY A 526 29.56 32.92 -2.50
CA GLY A 526 29.09 32.53 -1.17
C GLY A 526 29.87 31.38 -0.51
N LEU A 527 30.64 30.60 -1.28
CA LEU A 527 31.39 29.43 -0.81
C LEU A 527 32.91 29.62 -0.86
N SER A 528 33.40 30.66 -1.52
CA SER A 528 34.84 30.93 -1.64
C SER A 528 35.53 31.10 -0.28
N LEU A 529 34.96 31.93 0.60
CA LEU A 529 35.48 32.13 1.96
C LEU A 529 35.27 30.89 2.86
N PRO A 530 34.07 30.25 2.93
CA PRO A 530 33.91 29.00 3.65
C PRO A 530 34.88 27.89 3.27
N LEU A 531 35.17 27.74 1.96
CA LEU A 531 36.12 26.77 1.46
C LEU A 531 37.56 27.12 1.88
N ALA A 532 37.98 28.38 1.74
CA ALA A 532 39.31 28.82 2.13
C ALA A 532 39.55 28.66 3.65
N ASP A 533 38.63 29.13 4.48
CA ASP A 533 38.70 29.00 5.94
C ASP A 533 38.69 27.51 6.35
N GLY A 534 37.87 26.69 5.69
CA GLY A 534 37.79 25.24 5.93
C GLY A 534 39.04 24.47 5.51
N LEU A 535 39.89 25.05 4.67
CA LEU A 535 41.21 24.54 4.31
C LEU A 535 42.34 25.20 5.14
N GLY A 536 42.02 26.08 6.09
CA GLY A 536 43.02 26.78 6.90
C GLY A 536 43.90 27.71 6.06
N LEU A 537 43.26 28.46 5.17
CA LEU A 537 43.87 29.41 4.25
C LEU A 537 43.31 30.81 4.45
N VAL A 538 44.18 31.82 4.40
CA VAL A 538 43.78 33.23 4.39
C VAL A 538 44.32 33.89 3.13
N PHE A 539 43.56 34.85 2.61
CA PHE A 539 43.97 35.65 1.47
C PHE A 539 44.78 36.87 1.95
N GLU A 540 46.06 36.92 1.57
CA GLU A 540 46.97 38.03 1.90
C GLU A 540 47.61 38.58 0.62
N GLY A 541 47.34 39.85 0.30
CA GLY A 541 47.80 40.48 -0.94
C GLY A 541 47.12 39.87 -2.17
N ASP A 542 47.85 39.07 -2.95
CA ASP A 542 47.38 38.41 -4.19
C ASP A 542 47.44 36.86 -4.10
N ARG A 543 47.76 36.28 -2.93
CA ARG A 543 47.96 34.82 -2.77
C ARG A 543 47.34 34.29 -1.48
N PHE A 544 47.12 32.97 -1.44
CA PHE A 544 46.65 32.28 -0.25
C PHE A 544 47.83 31.79 0.59
N SER A 545 47.80 32.05 1.89
CA SER A 545 48.79 31.58 2.87
C SER A 545 48.14 30.61 3.86
N LYS A 546 48.93 29.63 4.33
CA LYS A 546 48.51 28.65 5.33
C LYS A 546 48.58 29.29 6.72
N THR A 547 47.47 29.27 7.47
CA THR A 547 47.38 29.99 8.76
C THR A 547 47.58 29.12 10.00
N SER A 548 47.39 27.82 9.89
CA SER A 548 47.43 26.90 11.02
C SER A 548 47.96 25.53 10.62
N GLU A 549 48.60 24.83 11.55
CA GLU A 549 48.97 23.43 11.36
C GLU A 549 47.73 22.51 11.36
N PRO A 550 47.72 21.41 10.58
CA PRO A 550 46.61 20.47 10.57
C PRO A 550 46.35 19.85 11.96
N ALA A 551 45.17 20.08 12.53
CA ALA A 551 44.76 19.44 13.79
C ALA A 551 44.72 17.90 13.63
N PRO A 552 45.10 17.10 14.64
CA PRO A 552 44.97 15.63 14.58
C PRO A 552 43.50 15.20 14.56
N GLY A 553 43.21 13.99 14.09
CA GLY A 553 41.85 13.45 14.02
C GLY A 553 41.30 13.30 12.60
N ASP A 554 39.98 13.16 12.51
CA ASP A 554 39.28 12.95 11.24
C ASP A 554 39.17 14.23 10.39
N SER A 555 38.45 14.15 9.27
CA SER A 555 38.27 15.28 8.36
C SER A 555 37.46 16.44 8.98
N LEU A 556 36.52 16.18 9.88
CA LEU A 556 35.76 17.22 10.57
C LEU A 556 36.58 17.87 11.68
N ASP A 557 37.39 17.09 12.40
CA ASP A 557 38.35 17.61 13.39
C ASP A 557 39.36 18.56 12.71
N LEU A 558 39.87 18.15 11.54
CA LEU A 558 40.76 18.97 10.73
C LEU A 558 40.13 20.32 10.36
N VAL A 559 38.93 20.29 9.78
CA VAL A 559 38.22 21.49 9.31
C VAL A 559 37.81 22.39 10.49
N SER A 560 37.34 21.79 11.59
CA SER A 560 36.98 22.54 12.81
C SER A 560 38.20 23.23 13.42
N GLY A 561 39.35 22.56 13.43
CA GLY A 561 40.62 23.12 13.87
C GLY A 561 41.05 24.32 13.02
N PHE A 562 40.89 24.23 11.69
CA PHE A 562 41.19 25.32 10.76
C PHE A 562 40.25 26.52 10.93
N MET A 563 38.95 26.30 11.09
CA MET A 563 37.98 27.38 11.27
C MET A 563 37.99 27.98 12.69
N GLY A 564 38.59 27.28 13.67
CA GLY A 564 38.60 27.68 15.08
C GLY A 564 37.23 27.61 15.75
N MET A 565 36.32 26.79 15.21
CA MET A 565 34.97 26.55 15.73
C MET A 565 34.49 25.16 15.28
N GLU A 566 33.51 24.60 15.97
CA GLU A 566 32.96 23.28 15.62
C GLU A 566 32.26 23.31 14.25
N VAL A 567 32.67 22.42 13.35
CA VAL A 567 32.02 22.19 12.06
C VAL A 567 31.45 20.77 12.06
N ARG A 568 30.13 20.66 11.87
CA ARG A 568 29.44 19.37 11.83
C ARG A 568 29.18 18.91 10.41
N ALA A 569 29.04 17.59 10.25
CA ALA A 569 28.77 16.97 8.97
C ALA A 569 27.47 17.49 8.34
N ARG A 570 27.54 17.99 7.10
CA ARG A 570 26.34 18.29 6.29
C ARG A 570 25.58 17.01 5.91
N ALA A 571 26.31 15.93 5.70
CA ALA A 571 25.77 14.61 5.39
C ALA A 571 26.53 13.58 6.21
N ARG A 572 25.82 12.72 6.95
CA ARG A 572 26.44 11.65 7.74
C ARG A 572 25.89 10.29 7.34
N THR A 573 24.57 10.13 7.39
CA THR A 573 23.87 8.95 6.85
C THR A 573 23.29 9.23 5.46
N ARG A 574 23.54 8.30 4.52
CA ARG A 574 22.94 8.25 3.19
C ARG A 574 21.92 7.11 3.15
N ILE A 575 20.78 7.32 2.49
CA ILE A 575 19.74 6.30 2.34
C ILE A 575 19.67 5.85 0.89
N GLY A 576 19.98 4.57 0.66
CA GLY A 576 19.73 3.90 -0.61
C GLY A 576 18.25 3.79 -0.92
N ALA A 577 17.89 3.93 -2.20
CA ALA A 577 16.51 3.91 -2.64
C ALA A 577 16.38 3.40 -4.07
N ARG A 578 15.24 2.79 -4.39
CA ARG A 578 14.87 2.44 -5.77
C ARG A 578 13.36 2.54 -5.99
N MET A 579 12.97 2.65 -7.24
CA MET A 579 11.57 2.56 -7.62
C MET A 579 10.98 1.17 -7.29
N GLY A 580 9.85 1.20 -6.60
CA GLY A 580 8.94 0.09 -6.35
C GLY A 580 7.81 0.10 -7.38
N ARG A 581 6.55 0.16 -6.93
CA ARG A 581 5.38 0.28 -7.81
C ARG A 581 5.15 1.74 -8.23
N PRO A 582 4.72 2.00 -9.48
CA PRO A 582 4.27 3.34 -9.87
C PRO A 582 2.98 3.71 -9.13
N GLU A 583 2.69 5.00 -9.13
CA GLU A 583 1.41 5.57 -8.73
C GLU A 583 0.23 5.04 -9.57
N LYS A 584 -0.98 5.05 -9.00
CA LYS A 584 -2.20 4.61 -9.68
C LYS A 584 -3.38 5.49 -9.32
N SER A 585 -4.11 5.92 -10.35
CA SER A 585 -5.42 6.57 -10.25
C SER A 585 -6.26 6.08 -11.42
N LYS A 586 -7.16 5.11 -11.20
CA LYS A 586 -7.93 4.49 -12.29
C LYS A 586 -9.22 3.84 -11.82
N GLU A 587 -10.25 3.87 -12.65
CA GLU A 587 -11.49 3.13 -12.43
C GLU A 587 -11.26 1.61 -12.37
N ARG A 588 -11.91 0.94 -11.40
CA ARG A 588 -11.77 -0.49 -11.22
C ARG A 588 -12.68 -1.23 -12.21
N ARG A 589 -12.09 -1.71 -13.29
CA ARG A 589 -12.79 -2.53 -14.29
C ARG A 589 -12.51 -4.02 -14.07
N MET A 590 -13.54 -4.84 -14.19
CA MET A 590 -13.35 -6.27 -14.41
C MET A 590 -12.58 -6.50 -15.73
N THR A 591 -11.91 -7.64 -15.85
CA THR A 591 -11.27 -8.05 -17.12
C THR A 591 -12.01 -9.27 -17.66
N PRO A 592 -12.80 -9.13 -18.75
CA PRO A 592 -13.13 -7.90 -19.49
C PRO A 592 -14.09 -6.99 -18.73
N ALA A 593 -14.20 -5.72 -19.18
CA ALA A 593 -15.06 -4.72 -18.55
C ALA A 593 -16.55 -5.09 -18.67
N VAL A 594 -17.33 -4.80 -17.64
CA VAL A 594 -18.75 -5.21 -17.52
C VAL A 594 -19.60 -4.01 -17.11
N HIS A 595 -20.79 -3.88 -17.70
CA HIS A 595 -21.81 -2.90 -17.30
C HIS A 595 -22.88 -3.54 -16.39
N VAL A 596 -23.17 -4.83 -16.58
CA VAL A 596 -24.19 -5.55 -15.82
C VAL A 596 -23.81 -7.01 -15.53
N LEU A 597 -24.11 -7.47 -14.31
CA LEU A 597 -23.97 -8.86 -13.90
C LEU A 597 -25.15 -9.71 -14.41
N PHE A 598 -25.32 -9.75 -15.74
CA PHE A 598 -26.35 -10.56 -16.41
C PHE A 598 -25.68 -11.58 -17.35
N PRO A 599 -26.06 -12.87 -17.31
CA PRO A 599 -25.47 -13.88 -18.17
C PRO A 599 -25.98 -13.77 -19.62
N VAL A 600 -25.07 -13.82 -20.60
CA VAL A 600 -25.43 -13.89 -22.04
C VAL A 600 -25.04 -15.21 -22.71
N GLY A 601 -24.51 -16.16 -21.93
CA GLY A 601 -24.09 -17.48 -22.41
C GLY A 601 -22.68 -17.51 -22.98
N ARG A 602 -22.26 -18.71 -23.44
CA ARG A 602 -20.88 -19.02 -23.88
C ARG A 602 -20.67 -18.98 -25.39
N ASP A 603 -21.61 -18.44 -26.15
CA ASP A 603 -21.48 -18.38 -27.61
C ASP A 603 -20.26 -17.48 -27.97
N PRO A 604 -19.27 -17.99 -28.73
CA PRO A 604 -18.13 -17.18 -29.16
C PRO A 604 -18.52 -15.93 -29.96
N GLU A 605 -19.64 -15.95 -30.70
CA GLU A 605 -20.14 -14.77 -31.44
C GLU A 605 -20.77 -13.71 -30.51
N ALA A 606 -21.25 -14.11 -29.33
CA ALA A 606 -21.88 -13.19 -28.37
C ALA A 606 -20.87 -12.22 -27.73
N LYS A 607 -19.58 -12.59 -27.67
CA LYS A 607 -18.48 -11.75 -27.15
C LYS A 607 -18.77 -11.06 -25.80
N ARG A 608 -19.64 -11.65 -24.97
CA ARG A 608 -20.09 -11.09 -23.69
C ARG A 608 -20.76 -9.71 -23.83
N GLU A 609 -21.49 -9.49 -24.91
CA GLU A 609 -22.18 -8.23 -25.24
C GLU A 609 -23.63 -8.52 -25.68
N MET A 610 -24.60 -7.77 -25.16
CA MET A 610 -26.04 -8.06 -25.29
C MET A 610 -26.52 -8.07 -26.75
N ASN A 611 -26.20 -7.05 -27.54
CA ASN A 611 -26.68 -6.95 -28.93
C ASN A 611 -26.11 -8.09 -29.79
N SER A 612 -24.85 -8.43 -29.59
CA SER A 612 -24.14 -9.53 -30.22
C SER A 612 -24.73 -10.88 -29.81
N ALA A 613 -25.07 -11.06 -28.54
CA ALA A 613 -25.73 -12.26 -28.03
C ALA A 613 -27.13 -12.47 -28.64
N ILE A 614 -27.93 -11.39 -28.75
CA ILE A 614 -29.24 -11.42 -29.41
C ILE A 614 -29.08 -11.84 -30.88
N ASN A 615 -28.13 -11.25 -31.60
CA ASN A 615 -27.87 -11.57 -33.01
C ASN A 615 -27.40 -13.02 -33.19
N ALA A 616 -26.49 -13.51 -32.34
CA ALA A 616 -26.03 -14.89 -32.36
C ALA A 616 -27.19 -15.87 -32.11
N SER A 617 -28.04 -15.60 -31.11
CA SER A 617 -29.23 -16.41 -30.83
C SER A 617 -30.17 -16.48 -32.04
N LYS A 618 -30.46 -15.35 -32.69
CA LYS A 618 -31.30 -15.30 -33.90
C LYS A 618 -30.72 -16.12 -35.06
N LYS A 619 -29.42 -16.01 -35.32
CA LYS A 619 -28.76 -16.79 -36.37
C LYS A 619 -28.84 -18.30 -36.09
N ASN A 620 -28.57 -18.70 -34.86
CA ASN A 620 -28.64 -20.10 -34.43
C ASN A 620 -30.07 -20.65 -34.54
N ALA A 621 -31.07 -19.85 -34.16
CA ALA A 621 -32.48 -20.20 -34.33
C ALA A 621 -32.87 -20.38 -35.81
N HIS A 622 -32.42 -19.48 -36.68
CA HIS A 622 -32.67 -19.55 -38.13
C HIS A 622 -31.98 -20.77 -38.78
N ALA A 623 -30.77 -21.13 -38.33
CA ALA A 623 -30.03 -22.29 -38.85
C ALA A 623 -30.69 -23.64 -38.52
N MET A 624 -31.42 -23.74 -37.39
CA MET A 624 -32.03 -25.00 -36.92
C MET A 624 -33.50 -25.21 -37.33
N ARG A 625 -34.09 -24.34 -38.17
CA ARG A 625 -35.44 -24.47 -38.77
C ARG A 625 -36.63 -24.80 -37.83
N ASN A 626 -36.47 -24.77 -36.50
CA ASN A 626 -37.52 -24.90 -35.47
C ASN A 626 -37.00 -24.57 -34.04
N ALA A 627 -35.85 -23.91 -33.88
CA ALA A 627 -35.28 -23.59 -32.56
C ALA A 627 -35.80 -22.24 -32.04
N ARG A 628 -36.11 -22.17 -30.74
CA ARG A 628 -36.51 -20.92 -30.05
C ARG A 628 -35.32 -19.97 -29.96
N THR A 629 -35.58 -18.65 -30.02
CA THR A 629 -34.61 -17.57 -29.74
C THR A 629 -34.18 -17.51 -28.28
N ALA A 630 -34.86 -18.25 -27.40
CA ALA A 630 -34.53 -18.33 -25.99
C ALA A 630 -33.26 -19.17 -25.74
N LEU A 631 -32.38 -18.66 -24.88
CA LEU A 631 -31.17 -19.33 -24.44
C LEU A 631 -31.42 -19.99 -23.09
N LYS A 632 -30.95 -21.23 -22.92
CA LYS A 632 -30.95 -21.90 -21.62
C LYS A 632 -29.78 -21.38 -20.78
N MET A 633 -30.07 -20.83 -19.60
CA MET A 633 -29.08 -20.23 -18.71
C MET A 633 -29.20 -20.73 -17.28
N ASP A 634 -28.06 -20.86 -16.60
CA ASP A 634 -27.99 -21.19 -15.17
C ASP A 634 -28.21 -19.90 -14.35
N VAL A 635 -29.46 -19.71 -13.92
CA VAL A 635 -29.91 -18.57 -13.10
C VAL A 635 -30.76 -19.07 -11.93
N GLY A 636 -30.73 -18.32 -10.83
CA GLY A 636 -31.48 -18.62 -9.61
C GLY A 636 -32.98 -18.57 -9.85
N ASN A 637 -33.70 -19.60 -9.40
CA ASN A 637 -35.16 -19.61 -9.44
C ASN A 637 -35.71 -18.73 -8.31
N ARG A 638 -36.74 -17.95 -8.60
CA ARG A 638 -37.45 -17.07 -7.68
C ARG A 638 -38.96 -17.21 -7.85
N VAL A 639 -39.73 -16.96 -6.80
CA VAL A 639 -41.20 -16.96 -6.83
C VAL A 639 -41.76 -15.62 -6.41
N CYS A 640 -42.74 -15.13 -7.16
CA CYS A 640 -43.57 -14.03 -6.70
C CYS A 640 -44.62 -14.54 -5.69
N LYS A 641 -44.60 -14.06 -4.45
CA LYS A 641 -45.60 -14.49 -3.45
C LYS A 641 -47.02 -14.01 -3.77
N SER A 642 -47.17 -12.95 -4.56
CA SER A 642 -48.47 -12.38 -4.93
C SER A 642 -49.18 -13.16 -6.03
N CYS A 643 -48.48 -13.51 -7.12
CA CYS A 643 -49.06 -14.23 -8.26
C CYS A 643 -48.58 -15.68 -8.42
N GLN A 644 -47.72 -16.17 -7.51
CA GLN A 644 -47.13 -17.52 -7.51
C GLN A 644 -46.32 -17.90 -8.76
N LYS A 645 -46.04 -16.92 -9.64
CA LYS A 645 -45.23 -17.14 -10.85
C LYS A 645 -43.77 -17.38 -10.49
N ILE A 646 -43.19 -18.44 -11.05
CA ILE A 646 -41.76 -18.73 -10.99
C ILE A 646 -41.05 -17.91 -12.07
N THR A 647 -39.98 -17.24 -11.70
CA THR A 647 -39.14 -16.43 -12.59
C THR A 647 -37.70 -16.42 -12.07
N TYR A 648 -36.76 -15.81 -12.79
CA TYR A 648 -35.40 -15.55 -12.29
C TYR A 648 -35.23 -14.08 -11.87
N ARG A 649 -36.16 -13.21 -12.26
CA ARG A 649 -36.15 -11.77 -11.97
C ARG A 649 -36.40 -11.53 -10.49
N THR A 650 -35.75 -10.51 -9.93
CA THR A 650 -35.91 -10.05 -8.54
C THR A 650 -37.28 -9.46 -8.23
N TRP A 651 -38.05 -9.09 -9.26
CA TRP A 651 -39.42 -8.61 -9.14
C TRP A 651 -40.30 -9.12 -10.30
N CYS A 652 -41.60 -9.18 -10.05
CA CYS A 652 -42.58 -9.63 -11.02
C CYS A 652 -43.04 -8.45 -11.89
N ARG A 653 -42.78 -8.49 -13.20
CA ARG A 653 -43.25 -7.45 -14.14
C ARG A 653 -44.77 -7.41 -14.34
N GLU A 654 -45.50 -8.45 -13.93
CA GLU A 654 -46.98 -8.49 -14.06
C GLU A 654 -47.68 -7.79 -12.89
N CYS A 655 -47.24 -8.05 -11.65
CA CYS A 655 -47.89 -7.52 -10.44
C CYS A 655 -47.03 -6.55 -9.62
N GLY A 656 -45.81 -6.26 -10.08
CA GLY A 656 -44.87 -5.33 -9.44
C GLY A 656 -44.26 -5.82 -8.12
N SER A 657 -44.63 -7.00 -7.63
CA SER A 657 -44.19 -7.50 -6.31
C SER A 657 -42.79 -8.12 -6.36
N HIS A 658 -42.04 -7.99 -5.26
CA HIS A 658 -40.76 -8.66 -5.05
C HIS A 658 -40.89 -10.18 -5.18
N THR A 659 -39.89 -10.83 -5.75
CA THR A 659 -39.81 -12.29 -5.82
C THR A 659 -38.78 -12.81 -4.84
N PHE A 660 -38.96 -14.02 -4.31
CA PHE A 660 -38.05 -14.62 -3.32
C PHE A 660 -37.30 -15.79 -3.94
N TYR A 661 -36.01 -15.93 -3.63
CA TYR A 661 -35.23 -17.07 -4.08
C TYR A 661 -35.82 -18.40 -3.60
N ILE A 662 -35.82 -19.40 -4.48
CA ILE A 662 -36.16 -20.79 -4.14
C ILE A 662 -34.99 -21.65 -4.53
N GLU A 663 -34.47 -22.39 -3.56
CA GLU A 663 -33.48 -23.42 -3.79
C GLU A 663 -34.14 -24.64 -4.46
N LYS A 664 -33.77 -24.93 -5.70
CA LYS A 664 -34.12 -26.19 -6.37
C LYS A 664 -32.93 -27.15 -6.27
N PRO A 665 -33.15 -28.44 -5.98
CA PRO A 665 -32.07 -29.43 -5.96
C PRO A 665 -31.35 -29.46 -7.31
N ARG A 666 -30.06 -29.15 -7.33
CA ARG A 666 -29.22 -29.32 -8.53
C ARG A 666 -28.90 -30.81 -8.68
N VAL A 667 -29.61 -31.51 -9.56
CA VAL A 667 -29.28 -32.91 -9.89
C VAL A 667 -28.12 -32.91 -10.89
N PRO A 668 -26.95 -33.51 -10.57
CA PRO A 668 -25.81 -33.59 -11.49
C PRO A 668 -26.22 -34.25 -12.81
N GLY A 669 -25.88 -33.61 -13.94
CA GLY A 669 -26.22 -34.11 -15.28
C GLY A 669 -27.65 -33.81 -15.77
N SER A 670 -28.44 -33.05 -15.00
CA SER A 670 -29.80 -32.63 -15.38
C SER A 670 -29.86 -31.13 -15.73
N ASP A 671 -30.43 -30.80 -16.88
CA ASP A 671 -30.78 -29.43 -17.30
C ASP A 671 -31.93 -28.80 -16.48
N SER A 672 -32.46 -29.49 -15.46
CA SER A 672 -33.66 -29.08 -14.71
C SER A 672 -33.55 -27.73 -13.98
N HIS A 673 -32.33 -27.21 -13.77
CA HIS A 673 -32.06 -25.92 -13.16
C HIS A 673 -31.90 -24.77 -14.17
N MET A 674 -31.75 -25.10 -15.46
CA MET A 674 -31.58 -24.11 -16.53
C MET A 674 -32.91 -23.45 -16.87
N VAL A 675 -32.90 -22.12 -17.03
CA VAL A 675 -34.08 -21.32 -17.38
C VAL A 675 -33.97 -20.83 -18.82
N GLU A 676 -35.05 -20.93 -19.60
CA GLU A 676 -35.15 -20.34 -20.95
C GLU A 676 -35.36 -18.83 -20.84
N ILE A 677 -34.41 -18.05 -21.39
CA ILE A 677 -34.45 -16.58 -21.39
C ILE A 677 -34.36 -16.08 -22.83
N ASP A 678 -35.35 -15.30 -23.26
CA ASP A 678 -35.30 -14.56 -24.53
C ASP A 678 -34.68 -13.17 -24.28
N LEU A 679 -33.40 -13.03 -24.64
CA LEU A 679 -32.62 -11.82 -24.41
C LEU A 679 -33.21 -10.57 -25.09
N GLU A 680 -33.80 -10.71 -26.28
CA GLU A 680 -34.37 -9.56 -26.99
C GLU A 680 -35.61 -9.02 -26.27
N SER A 681 -36.48 -9.92 -25.82
CA SER A 681 -37.67 -9.53 -25.07
C SER A 681 -37.31 -8.84 -23.74
N GLU A 682 -36.28 -9.35 -23.04
CA GLU A 682 -35.84 -8.75 -21.77
C GLU A 682 -35.22 -7.38 -21.95
N TYR A 683 -34.38 -7.24 -22.98
CA TYR A 683 -33.70 -5.98 -23.26
C TYR A 683 -34.69 -4.90 -23.68
N ARG A 684 -35.66 -5.22 -24.56
CA ARG A 684 -36.73 -4.29 -24.96
C ARG A 684 -37.58 -3.85 -23.78
N ALA A 685 -38.00 -4.79 -22.92
CA ALA A 685 -38.79 -4.46 -21.76
C ALA A 685 -38.03 -3.58 -20.74
N ALA A 686 -36.72 -3.78 -20.59
CA ALA A 686 -35.89 -2.91 -19.76
C ALA A 686 -35.80 -1.47 -20.34
N LEU A 687 -35.63 -1.34 -21.65
CA LEU A 687 -35.62 -0.04 -22.35
C LEU A 687 -36.96 0.70 -22.24
N GLU A 688 -38.08 -0.02 -22.40
CA GLU A 688 -39.44 0.53 -22.27
C GLU A 688 -39.70 1.03 -20.84
N LEU A 689 -39.28 0.28 -19.82
CA LEU A 689 -39.42 0.70 -18.42
C LEU A 689 -38.65 2.00 -18.15
N LEU A 690 -37.40 2.05 -18.61
CA LEU A 690 -36.53 3.22 -18.42
C LEU A 690 -36.91 4.41 -19.30
N LYS A 691 -37.73 4.19 -20.35
CA LYS A 691 -38.01 5.15 -21.43
C LYS A 691 -36.72 5.62 -22.11
N GLU A 692 -35.79 4.69 -22.33
CA GLU A 692 -34.46 4.93 -22.92
C GLU A 692 -34.32 4.28 -24.30
N ARG A 693 -33.35 4.79 -25.08
CA ARG A 693 -32.99 4.20 -26.38
C ARG A 693 -31.97 3.07 -26.20
N PRO A 694 -31.90 2.09 -27.12
CA PRO A 694 -30.85 1.09 -27.10
C PRO A 694 -29.46 1.73 -27.06
N VAL A 695 -28.58 1.23 -26.20
CA VAL A 695 -27.17 1.64 -26.13
C VAL A 695 -26.34 0.88 -27.16
N ASP A 696 -25.24 1.51 -27.61
CA ASP A 696 -24.35 0.94 -28.63
C ASP A 696 -23.71 -0.38 -28.16
N GLU A 697 -23.24 -0.42 -26.90
CA GLU A 697 -22.57 -1.58 -26.32
C GLU A 697 -23.03 -1.84 -24.89
N LEU A 698 -23.64 -3.00 -24.63
CA LEU A 698 -24.00 -3.45 -23.28
C LEU A 698 -23.20 -4.69 -22.90
N ARG A 699 -22.05 -4.46 -22.24
CA ARG A 699 -21.15 -5.52 -21.78
C ARG A 699 -21.73 -6.29 -20.59
N CYS A 700 -21.82 -7.59 -20.73
CA CYS A 700 -22.45 -8.54 -19.82
C CYS A 700 -21.43 -9.59 -19.32
N VAL A 701 -21.88 -10.54 -18.51
CA VAL A 701 -21.05 -11.69 -18.11
C VAL A 701 -21.39 -12.94 -18.92
N GLU A 702 -20.43 -13.85 -19.07
CA GLU A 702 -20.66 -15.14 -19.73
C GLU A 702 -21.58 -16.06 -18.89
N GLY A 703 -21.42 -16.00 -17.57
CA GLY A 703 -22.20 -16.75 -16.59
C GLY A 703 -22.01 -16.15 -15.20
N LEU A 704 -22.94 -16.43 -14.29
CA LEU A 704 -22.91 -15.89 -12.93
C LEU A 704 -21.98 -16.73 -12.05
N ALA A 705 -21.09 -16.08 -11.31
CA ALA A 705 -20.18 -16.74 -10.38
C ALA A 705 -20.80 -16.97 -8.99
N SER A 706 -21.89 -16.26 -8.66
CA SER A 706 -22.54 -16.30 -7.35
C SER A 706 -23.20 -17.64 -7.03
N LYS A 707 -23.39 -17.93 -5.74
CA LYS A 707 -24.00 -19.17 -5.23
C LYS A 707 -25.44 -19.32 -5.72
N MET A 708 -26.24 -18.27 -5.45
CA MET A 708 -27.65 -18.18 -5.80
C MET A 708 -27.91 -17.89 -7.29
N LYS A 709 -26.86 -17.59 -8.08
CA LYS A 709 -26.95 -17.25 -9.52
C LYS A 709 -28.03 -16.18 -9.80
N VAL A 710 -28.13 -15.16 -8.96
CA VAL A 710 -29.11 -14.07 -9.15
C VAL A 710 -28.54 -13.07 -10.16
N PRO A 711 -29.16 -12.89 -11.35
CA PRO A 711 -28.71 -11.88 -12.28
C PRO A 711 -29.06 -10.48 -11.77
N GLU A 712 -28.20 -9.51 -12.09
CA GLU A 712 -28.51 -8.09 -11.91
C GLU A 712 -29.53 -7.62 -12.96
N ASN A 713 -30.36 -6.64 -12.60
CA ASN A 713 -31.36 -6.07 -13.51
C ASN A 713 -30.70 -5.36 -14.69
N LEU A 714 -31.16 -5.66 -15.92
CA LEU A 714 -30.63 -5.06 -17.16
C LEU A 714 -30.78 -3.53 -17.17
N GLU A 715 -31.81 -3.03 -16.52
CA GLU A 715 -32.09 -1.61 -16.36
C GLU A 715 -30.88 -0.86 -15.76
N LYS A 716 -30.26 -1.40 -14.71
CA LYS A 716 -29.05 -0.83 -14.11
C LYS A 716 -27.89 -0.83 -15.12
N GLY A 717 -27.74 -1.92 -15.86
CA GLY A 717 -26.75 -2.06 -16.93
C GLY A 717 -26.84 -1.02 -18.03
N ILE A 718 -28.06 -0.74 -18.50
CA ILE A 718 -28.34 0.26 -19.53
C ILE A 718 -27.95 1.65 -19.03
N LEU A 719 -28.34 1.99 -17.79
CA LEU A 719 -27.99 3.27 -17.17
C LEU A 719 -26.48 3.41 -16.95
N ARG A 720 -25.78 2.34 -16.58
CA ARG A 720 -24.32 2.33 -16.47
C ARG A 720 -23.64 2.55 -17.83
N ALA A 721 -24.08 1.83 -18.86
CA ALA A 721 -23.56 1.98 -20.23
C ALA A 721 -23.78 3.40 -20.76
N LYS A 722 -24.98 3.97 -20.53
CA LYS A 722 -25.30 5.36 -20.90
C LYS A 722 -24.36 6.39 -20.26
N ASN A 723 -23.95 6.15 -19.02
CA ASN A 723 -23.07 7.04 -18.26
C ASN A 723 -21.58 6.67 -18.37
N ASP A 724 -21.20 5.65 -19.15
CA ASP A 724 -19.82 5.13 -19.29
C ASP A 724 -19.18 4.81 -17.92
N VAL A 725 -19.90 4.04 -17.10
CA VAL A 725 -19.42 3.52 -15.81
C VAL A 725 -19.49 1.99 -15.78
N TYR A 726 -18.58 1.38 -15.02
CA TYR A 726 -18.37 -0.07 -15.02
C TYR A 726 -18.61 -0.67 -13.63
N VAL A 727 -19.27 -1.82 -13.61
CA VAL A 727 -19.63 -2.53 -12.38
C VAL A 727 -18.52 -3.49 -11.95
N PHE A 728 -18.34 -3.65 -10.64
CA PHE A 728 -17.50 -4.68 -10.05
C PHE A 728 -18.32 -5.92 -9.65
N LYS A 729 -17.66 -6.96 -9.15
CA LYS A 729 -18.26 -8.29 -8.89
C LYS A 729 -19.44 -8.29 -7.90
N ASP A 730 -19.58 -7.26 -7.09
CA ASP A 730 -20.57 -7.13 -6.01
C ASP A 730 -21.70 -6.15 -6.35
N GLY A 731 -21.69 -5.57 -7.56
CA GLY A 731 -22.67 -4.57 -8.02
C GLY A 731 -22.24 -3.11 -7.85
N THR A 732 -21.15 -2.84 -7.12
CA THR A 732 -20.66 -1.47 -6.88
C THR A 732 -19.78 -0.93 -8.01
N ILE A 733 -19.64 0.39 -8.10
CA ILE A 733 -18.73 1.10 -9.00
C ILE A 733 -17.59 1.69 -8.18
N ARG A 734 -16.34 1.42 -8.56
CA ARG A 734 -15.18 1.80 -7.75
C ARG A 734 -14.09 2.51 -8.53
N TYR A 735 -13.30 3.27 -7.81
CA TYR A 735 -12.13 3.96 -8.33
C TYR A 735 -10.94 3.73 -7.42
N ASP A 736 -9.84 3.22 -7.97
CA ASP A 736 -8.61 2.87 -7.25
C ASP A 736 -7.64 4.05 -7.27
N MET A 737 -7.06 4.36 -6.10
CA MET A 737 -6.02 5.37 -5.93
C MET A 737 -4.91 4.86 -5.03
N THR A 738 -3.69 5.32 -5.24
CA THR A 738 -2.60 5.12 -4.28
C THR A 738 -2.84 5.94 -3.02
N ASP A 739 -2.54 5.35 -1.86
CA ASP A 739 -2.79 5.99 -0.56
C ASP A 739 -1.68 6.99 -0.21
N ILE A 740 -2.06 8.25 0.03
CA ILE A 740 -1.13 9.30 0.46
C ILE A 740 -1.66 9.90 1.78
N PRO A 741 -0.86 9.93 2.85
CA PRO A 741 -1.31 10.48 4.11
C PRO A 741 -1.22 12.01 4.07
N THR A 742 -2.11 12.70 4.76
CA THR A 742 -1.94 14.11 5.10
C THR A 742 -2.66 14.43 6.40
N THR A 743 -2.05 15.27 7.24
CA THR A 743 -2.71 15.79 8.44
C THR A 743 -3.18 17.21 8.28
N HIS A 744 -2.68 17.93 7.27
CA HIS A 744 -2.90 19.36 7.12
C HIS A 744 -2.94 19.75 5.64
N PHE A 745 -3.81 20.71 5.31
CA PHE A 745 -3.97 21.22 3.94
C PHE A 745 -4.23 22.73 3.97
N ARG A 746 -3.91 23.42 2.89
CA ARG A 746 -4.41 24.77 2.62
C ARG A 746 -5.61 24.65 1.67
N PRO A 747 -6.73 25.34 1.91
CA PRO A 747 -7.90 25.26 1.04
C PRO A 747 -7.59 25.44 -0.47
N ASP A 748 -6.66 26.33 -0.81
CA ASP A 748 -6.25 26.59 -2.21
C ASP A 748 -5.60 25.38 -2.89
N GLU A 749 -4.84 24.56 -2.14
CA GLU A 749 -4.17 23.35 -2.67
C GLU A 749 -5.16 22.32 -3.22
N ILE A 750 -6.36 22.28 -2.62
CA ILE A 750 -7.39 21.28 -2.91
C ILE A 750 -8.59 21.86 -3.68
N GLY A 751 -8.52 23.14 -4.05
CA GLY A 751 -9.60 23.85 -4.75
C GLY A 751 -10.86 24.03 -3.89
N LEU A 752 -10.70 24.21 -2.57
CA LEU A 752 -11.79 24.44 -1.63
C LEU A 752 -11.87 25.93 -1.28
N SER A 753 -13.03 26.57 -1.48
CA SER A 753 -13.20 27.97 -1.05
C SER A 753 -13.27 28.09 0.48
N VAL A 754 -12.84 29.24 1.02
CA VAL A 754 -12.88 29.52 2.46
C VAL A 754 -14.31 29.42 3.02
N GLU A 755 -15.30 29.91 2.26
CA GLU A 755 -16.71 29.81 2.64
C GLU A 755 -17.14 28.35 2.78
N LYS A 756 -16.78 27.52 1.78
CA LYS A 756 -17.14 26.11 1.79
C LYS A 756 -16.39 25.34 2.88
N ALA A 757 -15.13 25.67 3.14
CA ALA A 757 -14.38 25.12 4.26
C ALA A 757 -15.07 25.39 5.61
N ARG A 758 -15.54 26.63 5.82
CA ARG A 758 -16.30 27.00 7.02
C ARG A 758 -17.63 26.25 7.13
N GLU A 759 -18.35 26.06 6.03
CA GLU A 759 -19.57 25.22 5.99
C GLU A 759 -19.30 23.77 6.39
N LEU A 760 -18.15 23.22 5.98
CA LEU A 760 -17.73 21.85 6.32
C LEU A 760 -17.21 21.71 7.76
N GLY A 761 -17.08 22.82 8.50
CA GLY A 761 -16.67 22.87 9.90
C GLY A 761 -15.19 23.22 10.12
N TYR A 762 -14.49 23.73 9.11
CA TYR A 762 -13.14 24.32 9.21
C TYR A 762 -13.26 25.81 9.49
N ARG A 763 -13.29 26.20 10.77
CA ARG A 763 -13.51 27.59 11.20
C ARG A 763 -12.23 28.32 11.57
N HIS A 764 -11.20 27.57 11.94
CA HIS A 764 -9.91 28.07 12.39
C HIS A 764 -8.79 27.34 11.66
N ASP A 765 -7.67 28.01 11.50
CA ASP A 765 -6.43 27.40 11.07
C ASP A 765 -5.77 26.61 12.21
N TRP A 766 -4.65 25.97 11.91
CA TRP A 766 -3.89 25.15 12.86
C TRP A 766 -3.27 25.94 14.03
N ASN A 767 -3.22 27.28 13.97
CA ASN A 767 -2.78 28.14 15.06
C ASN A 767 -3.96 28.64 15.92
N GLY A 768 -5.20 28.29 15.55
CA GLY A 768 -6.41 28.75 16.22
C GLY A 768 -6.95 30.08 15.69
N GLU A 769 -6.29 30.67 14.70
CA GLU A 769 -6.76 31.92 14.08
C GLU A 769 -7.97 31.65 13.18
N PRO A 770 -8.95 32.57 13.09
CA PRO A 770 -10.09 32.40 12.19
C PRO A 770 -9.65 32.16 10.74
N LEU A 771 -10.25 31.17 10.07
CA LEU A 771 -9.95 30.85 8.67
C LEU A 771 -10.54 31.91 7.74
N VAL A 772 -9.73 32.84 7.23
CA VAL A 772 -10.12 33.95 6.36
C VAL A 772 -9.45 33.92 4.97
N ASP A 773 -8.35 33.17 4.82
CA ASP A 773 -7.55 33.09 3.61
C ASP A 773 -7.35 31.62 3.16
N GLY A 774 -7.39 31.37 1.85
CA GLY A 774 -7.23 30.05 1.25
C GLY A 774 -5.83 29.45 1.41
N ASN A 775 -4.85 30.28 1.76
CA ASN A 775 -3.50 29.85 2.12
C ASN A 775 -3.37 29.49 3.60
N GLN A 776 -4.33 29.75 4.49
CA GLN A 776 -4.16 29.30 5.88
C GLN A 776 -4.15 27.76 5.98
N ILE A 777 -3.26 27.22 6.80
CA ILE A 777 -3.14 25.77 7.00
C ILE A 777 -4.22 25.29 7.95
N CYS A 778 -5.08 24.39 7.49
CA CYS A 778 -6.10 23.73 8.27
C CYS A 778 -5.65 22.32 8.67
N GLU A 779 -5.96 21.91 9.90
CA GLU A 779 -5.81 20.52 10.36
C GLU A 779 -6.94 19.66 9.79
N LEU A 780 -6.61 18.60 9.04
CA LEU A 780 -7.55 17.71 8.36
C LEU A 780 -8.35 16.88 9.38
N LYS A 781 -9.67 16.89 9.27
CA LYS A 781 -10.52 16.03 10.10
C LYS A 781 -10.41 14.57 9.66
N VAL A 782 -10.46 13.66 10.62
CA VAL A 782 -10.00 12.26 10.46
C VAL A 782 -10.73 11.38 9.42
N GLN A 783 -11.92 11.76 8.95
CA GLN A 783 -12.68 11.03 7.90
C GLN A 783 -12.94 11.91 6.67
N ASP A 784 -12.28 13.07 6.56
CA ASP A 784 -12.30 13.87 5.35
C ASP A 784 -11.25 13.35 4.36
N PHE A 785 -11.60 13.35 3.08
CA PHE A 785 -10.85 12.73 2.01
C PHE A 785 -10.71 13.68 0.81
N ILE A 786 -9.52 13.71 0.22
CA ILE A 786 -9.16 14.55 -0.93
C ILE A 786 -8.77 13.60 -2.08
N PRO A 787 -9.72 13.17 -2.92
CA PRO A 787 -9.45 12.34 -4.09
C PRO A 787 -8.60 13.04 -5.17
N SER A 788 -8.06 12.26 -6.10
CA SER A 788 -7.51 12.80 -7.36
C SER A 788 -8.60 13.47 -8.20
N ARG A 789 -8.21 14.44 -9.04
CA ARG A 789 -9.13 15.09 -10.00
C ARG A 789 -9.81 14.08 -10.93
N ASP A 790 -9.07 13.07 -11.39
CA ASP A 790 -9.59 12.01 -12.26
C ASP A 790 -10.67 11.16 -11.57
N CYS A 791 -10.49 10.87 -10.29
CA CYS A 791 -11.52 10.22 -9.48
C CYS A 791 -12.77 11.10 -9.39
N GLY A 792 -12.61 12.40 -9.11
CA GLY A 792 -13.72 13.36 -9.08
C GLY A 792 -14.53 13.37 -10.37
N ASP A 793 -13.85 13.43 -11.51
CA ASP A 793 -14.49 13.46 -12.83
C ASP A 793 -15.24 12.16 -13.14
N TYR A 794 -14.69 11.01 -12.71
CA TYR A 794 -15.39 9.72 -12.81
C TYR A 794 -16.60 9.65 -11.85
N MET A 795 -16.47 10.13 -10.61
CA MET A 795 -17.57 10.14 -9.63
C MET A 795 -18.74 11.02 -10.05
N VAL A 796 -18.50 12.08 -10.84
CA VAL A 796 -19.59 12.83 -11.48
C VAL A 796 -20.40 11.92 -12.42
N LYS A 797 -19.76 11.05 -13.21
CA LYS A 797 -20.49 10.07 -14.04
C LYS A 797 -21.28 9.08 -13.17
N VAL A 798 -20.68 8.59 -12.08
CA VAL A 798 -21.36 7.68 -11.13
C VAL A 798 -22.59 8.36 -10.49
N SER A 799 -22.48 9.62 -10.09
CA SER A 799 -23.59 10.37 -9.50
C SER A 799 -24.78 10.51 -10.46
N ARG A 800 -24.51 10.75 -11.75
CA ARG A 800 -25.54 10.83 -12.81
C ARG A 800 -26.21 9.49 -13.05
N PHE A 801 -25.43 8.40 -12.99
CA PHE A 801 -25.97 7.04 -13.01
C PHE A 801 -26.91 6.81 -11.81
N VAL A 802 -26.49 7.14 -10.59
CA VAL A 802 -27.32 6.97 -9.38
C VAL A 802 -28.59 7.82 -9.44
N ASP A 803 -28.51 9.06 -9.94
CA ASP A 803 -29.68 9.93 -10.11
C ASP A 803 -30.67 9.38 -11.14
N ASP A 804 -30.17 8.93 -12.31
CA ASP A 804 -30.98 8.30 -13.34
C ASP A 804 -31.60 6.99 -12.81
N GLU A 805 -30.88 6.24 -11.98
CA GLU A 805 -31.36 5.01 -11.33
C GLU A 805 -32.48 5.31 -10.32
N LEU A 806 -32.30 6.29 -9.44
CA LEU A 806 -33.33 6.70 -8.48
C LEU A 806 -34.61 7.16 -9.20
N GLU A 807 -34.47 8.02 -10.21
CA GLU A 807 -35.59 8.59 -10.95
C GLU A 807 -36.30 7.56 -11.83
N ARG A 808 -35.56 6.85 -12.70
CA ARG A 808 -36.15 6.00 -13.74
C ARG A 808 -36.36 4.56 -13.30
N PHE A 809 -35.55 4.06 -12.37
CA PHE A 809 -35.63 2.66 -11.92
C PHE A 809 -36.25 2.50 -10.54
N TYR A 810 -36.29 3.51 -9.67
CA TYR A 810 -36.95 3.40 -8.36
C TYR A 810 -38.17 4.32 -8.18
N ASP A 811 -38.46 5.18 -9.16
CA ASP A 811 -39.51 6.20 -9.07
C ASP A 811 -39.34 7.05 -7.80
N LEU A 812 -38.12 7.54 -7.58
CA LEU A 812 -37.71 8.40 -6.46
C LEU A 812 -37.03 9.67 -6.97
N PRO A 813 -37.02 10.76 -6.18
CA PRO A 813 -36.29 11.97 -6.55
C PRO A 813 -34.79 11.69 -6.74
N ARG A 814 -34.18 12.41 -7.69
CA ARG A 814 -32.72 12.50 -7.84
C ARG A 814 -32.08 12.97 -6.52
N PHE A 815 -30.87 12.51 -6.22
CA PHE A 815 -30.18 12.78 -4.96
C PHE A 815 -29.02 13.75 -5.12
N TYR A 816 -28.12 13.49 -6.07
CA TYR A 816 -26.89 14.28 -6.23
C TYR A 816 -27.18 15.59 -7.00
N CYS A 817 -27.83 15.50 -8.16
CA CYS A 817 -28.14 16.64 -9.03
C CYS A 817 -26.92 17.49 -9.40
N ILE A 818 -25.77 16.87 -9.60
CA ILE A 818 -24.48 17.56 -9.77
C ILE A 818 -24.00 17.61 -11.23
N ASN A 819 -23.23 18.65 -11.55
CA ASN A 819 -22.68 18.86 -12.90
C ASN A 819 -21.16 18.81 -12.94
N SER A 820 -20.50 19.17 -11.84
CA SER A 820 -19.05 19.26 -11.73
C SER A 820 -18.53 18.57 -10.46
N ARG A 821 -17.23 18.30 -10.42
CA ARG A 821 -16.57 17.76 -9.22
C ARG A 821 -16.69 18.67 -8.00
N SER A 822 -16.73 20.00 -8.18
CA SER A 822 -16.89 20.94 -7.06
C SER A 822 -18.21 20.74 -6.30
N ASP A 823 -19.24 20.26 -7.00
CA ASP A 823 -20.55 19.99 -6.40
C ASP A 823 -20.55 18.71 -5.53
N LEU A 824 -19.58 17.81 -5.71
CA LEU A 824 -19.41 16.61 -4.87
C LEU A 824 -18.83 16.93 -3.48
N ILE A 825 -18.28 18.13 -3.27
CA ILE A 825 -17.68 18.53 -2.00
C ILE A 825 -18.76 18.52 -0.90
N GLY A 826 -18.52 17.71 0.14
CA GLY A 826 -19.41 17.47 1.26
C GLY A 826 -20.24 16.19 1.17
N HIS A 827 -20.25 15.50 0.01
CA HIS A 827 -20.90 14.21 -0.14
C HIS A 827 -20.07 13.06 0.46
N LEU A 828 -20.78 12.03 0.93
CA LEU A 828 -20.21 10.86 1.58
C LEU A 828 -19.78 9.80 0.56
N CYS A 829 -18.72 9.10 0.91
CA CYS A 829 -18.18 7.95 0.19
C CYS A 829 -17.81 6.84 1.19
N ILE A 830 -17.52 5.66 0.65
CA ILE A 830 -16.95 4.53 1.37
C ILE A 830 -15.55 4.29 0.83
N GLY A 831 -14.54 4.38 1.70
CA GLY A 831 -13.21 3.86 1.42
C GLY A 831 -13.15 2.38 1.71
N LEU A 832 -12.61 1.60 0.79
CA LEU A 832 -12.49 0.15 0.91
C LEU A 832 -11.15 -0.33 0.35
N ALA A 833 -10.39 -1.01 1.20
CA ALA A 833 -9.12 -1.60 0.84
C ALA A 833 -9.30 -2.97 0.16
N PRO A 834 -8.44 -3.33 -0.82
CA PRO A 834 -8.35 -4.70 -1.31
C PRO A 834 -8.15 -5.69 -0.15
N HIS A 835 -8.61 -6.93 -0.29
CA HIS A 835 -8.47 -7.99 0.74
C HIS A 835 -9.17 -7.73 2.09
N THR A 836 -9.88 -6.61 2.25
CA THR A 836 -10.71 -6.30 3.43
C THR A 836 -12.19 -6.47 3.13
N SER A 837 -13.02 -6.47 4.18
CA SER A 837 -14.49 -6.50 4.09
C SER A 837 -15.19 -5.38 4.86
N GLY A 838 -14.44 -4.51 5.55
CA GLY A 838 -14.96 -3.35 6.24
C GLY A 838 -14.75 -2.08 5.41
N GLY A 839 -15.83 -1.41 5.03
CA GLY A 839 -15.78 -0.07 4.45
C GLY A 839 -15.69 0.99 5.54
N ILE A 840 -14.97 2.08 5.28
CA ILE A 840 -14.87 3.23 6.20
C ILE A 840 -15.58 4.42 5.57
N LEU A 841 -16.49 5.04 6.31
CA LEU A 841 -17.18 6.24 5.89
C LEU A 841 -16.20 7.41 5.75
N CYS A 842 -16.25 8.12 4.63
CA CYS A 842 -15.52 9.38 4.45
C CYS A 842 -16.35 10.45 3.74
N ARG A 843 -15.86 11.69 3.76
CA ARG A 843 -16.48 12.86 3.12
C ARG A 843 -15.48 13.54 2.19
N ILE A 844 -15.89 13.84 0.97
CA ILE A 844 -15.04 14.57 0.01
C ILE A 844 -14.96 16.04 0.42
N ILE A 845 -13.76 16.62 0.48
CA ILE A 845 -13.57 18.05 0.82
C ILE A 845 -12.84 18.87 -0.25
N GLY A 846 -12.30 18.23 -1.29
CA GLY A 846 -11.56 18.90 -2.37
C GLY A 846 -10.89 17.89 -3.28
N TYR A 847 -9.95 18.33 -4.11
CA TYR A 847 -9.27 17.49 -5.11
C TYR A 847 -7.79 17.79 -5.24
N THR A 848 -6.96 16.75 -5.28
CA THR A 848 -5.51 16.88 -5.55
C THR A 848 -5.17 16.63 -7.02
N GLY A 849 -4.09 17.26 -7.48
CA GLY A 849 -3.47 16.95 -8.76
C GLY A 849 -2.64 15.66 -8.76
N ALA A 850 -2.35 15.07 -7.59
CA ALA A 850 -1.61 13.81 -7.51
C ALA A 850 -2.47 12.62 -7.98
N ALA A 851 -1.81 11.57 -8.49
CA ALA A 851 -2.44 10.30 -8.82
C ALA A 851 -2.61 9.41 -7.58
N GLY A 852 -3.18 9.98 -6.51
CA GLY A 852 -3.40 9.33 -5.22
C GLY A 852 -4.49 10.00 -4.41
N GLY A 853 -4.97 9.32 -3.37
CA GLY A 853 -5.98 9.80 -2.44
C GLY A 853 -5.35 10.33 -1.17
N LEU A 854 -5.45 11.64 -0.94
CA LEU A 854 -4.97 12.30 0.28
C LEU A 854 -5.99 12.11 1.41
N ALA A 855 -5.56 11.56 2.55
CA ALA A 855 -6.42 11.34 3.70
C ALA A 855 -5.66 11.40 5.03
N HIS A 856 -6.39 11.58 6.13
CA HIS A 856 -5.80 11.46 7.46
C HIS A 856 -5.19 10.05 7.65
N PRO A 857 -4.01 9.90 8.28
CA PRO A 857 -3.40 8.58 8.48
C PRO A 857 -4.32 7.56 9.15
N PHE A 858 -5.19 8.00 10.06
CA PHE A 858 -6.20 7.11 10.67
C PHE A 858 -7.18 6.52 9.68
N PHE A 859 -7.57 7.25 8.63
CA PHE A 859 -8.45 6.73 7.61
C PHE A 859 -7.78 5.63 6.78
N HIS A 860 -6.48 5.77 6.49
CA HIS A 860 -5.69 4.74 5.81
C HIS A 860 -5.48 3.51 6.71
N ALA A 861 -5.03 3.72 7.94
CA ALA A 861 -4.81 2.64 8.91
C ALA A 861 -6.09 1.88 9.30
N ALA A 862 -7.25 2.57 9.39
CA ALA A 862 -8.54 1.93 9.63
C ALA A 862 -8.96 0.94 8.53
N LYS A 863 -8.34 1.03 7.35
CA LYS A 863 -8.57 0.09 6.24
C LYS A 863 -7.48 -0.97 6.18
N ARG A 864 -6.66 -1.12 7.24
CA ARG A 864 -5.50 -2.01 7.30
C ARG A 864 -4.47 -1.71 6.21
N ARG A 865 -4.27 -0.42 5.92
CA ARG A 865 -3.32 0.07 4.92
C ARG A 865 -2.27 0.97 5.52
N ASN A 866 -1.09 0.90 4.92
CA ASN A 866 0.01 1.82 5.12
C ASN A 866 0.22 2.62 3.84
N CYS A 867 0.85 3.79 3.95
CA CYS A 867 1.21 4.59 2.79
C CYS A 867 2.60 4.19 2.26
N ASP A 868 2.81 2.89 2.09
CA ASP A 868 4.06 2.32 1.55
C ASP A 868 3.95 1.93 0.08
N GLY A 869 2.82 2.21 -0.59
CA GLY A 869 2.52 1.83 -1.98
C GLY A 869 1.25 1.01 -2.14
N ASP A 870 0.45 0.90 -1.09
CA ASP A 870 -0.88 0.33 -1.14
C ASP A 870 -1.88 1.25 -1.87
N GLU A 871 -2.99 0.63 -2.26
CA GLU A 871 -4.04 1.26 -3.05
C GLU A 871 -5.39 0.97 -2.40
N ASP A 872 -6.21 2.01 -2.27
CA ASP A 872 -7.58 1.92 -1.82
C ASP A 872 -8.57 2.24 -2.93
N SER A 873 -9.78 1.71 -2.76
CA SER A 873 -10.91 2.03 -3.63
C SER A 873 -11.90 2.95 -2.93
N ILE A 874 -12.49 3.88 -3.68
CA ILE A 874 -13.56 4.77 -3.22
C ILE A 874 -14.83 4.46 -3.98
N ILE A 875 -15.95 4.43 -3.24
CA ILE A 875 -17.30 4.15 -3.73
C ILE A 875 -18.21 5.29 -3.27
N LEU A 876 -19.03 5.86 -4.16
CA LEU A 876 -20.04 6.83 -3.73
C LEU A 876 -21.05 6.15 -2.79
N MET A 877 -21.43 6.84 -1.70
CA MET A 877 -22.29 6.25 -0.67
C MET A 877 -23.59 5.67 -1.24
N MET A 878 -24.31 6.44 -2.06
CA MET A 878 -25.59 5.97 -2.61
C MET A 878 -25.43 4.83 -3.62
N ASP A 879 -24.34 4.79 -4.39
CA ASP A 879 -24.06 3.64 -5.27
C ASP A 879 -23.88 2.36 -4.45
N ALA A 880 -23.07 2.41 -3.39
CA ALA A 880 -22.87 1.27 -2.52
C ALA A 880 -24.18 0.75 -1.93
N LEU A 881 -25.00 1.62 -1.33
CA LEU A 881 -26.23 1.20 -0.66
C LEU A 881 -27.30 0.66 -1.64
N LEU A 882 -27.38 1.22 -2.85
CA LEU A 882 -28.37 0.80 -3.85
C LEU A 882 -27.95 -0.45 -4.62
N ASN A 883 -26.66 -0.60 -4.90
CA ASN A 883 -26.18 -1.57 -5.90
C ASN A 883 -25.42 -2.76 -5.32
N PHE A 884 -24.87 -2.65 -4.11
CA PHE A 884 -24.24 -3.80 -3.45
C PHE A 884 -25.26 -4.89 -3.11
N SER A 885 -24.96 -6.16 -3.38
CA SER A 885 -25.70 -7.25 -2.75
C SER A 885 -24.84 -8.49 -2.52
N ARG A 886 -25.05 -9.12 -1.36
CA ARG A 886 -24.42 -10.42 -1.04
C ARG A 886 -24.82 -11.51 -2.04
N ALA A 887 -25.96 -11.35 -2.72
CA ALA A 887 -26.44 -12.28 -3.74
C ALA A 887 -25.57 -12.32 -5.01
N TYR A 888 -24.77 -11.29 -5.26
CA TYR A 888 -23.87 -11.21 -6.43
C TYR A 888 -22.48 -11.81 -6.13
N MET A 889 -22.16 -12.02 -4.85
CA MET A 889 -20.82 -12.42 -4.43
C MET A 889 -20.43 -13.79 -4.98
N PRO A 890 -19.20 -13.95 -5.51
CA PRO A 890 -18.72 -15.23 -6.05
C PRO A 890 -18.74 -16.36 -5.01
N ASP A 891 -19.17 -17.55 -5.42
CA ASP A 891 -19.20 -18.77 -4.60
C ASP A 891 -17.87 -19.52 -4.67
N ARG A 892 -16.78 -18.83 -4.32
CA ARG A 892 -15.43 -19.39 -4.25
C ARG A 892 -14.67 -18.77 -3.09
N ARG A 893 -13.69 -19.48 -2.53
CA ARG A 893 -12.79 -18.94 -1.51
C ARG A 893 -12.14 -17.64 -2.02
N GLY A 894 -12.12 -16.59 -1.19
CA GLY A 894 -11.68 -15.26 -1.59
C GLY A 894 -12.75 -14.43 -2.30
N GLY A 895 -13.98 -14.94 -2.39
CA GLY A 895 -15.11 -14.28 -3.04
C GLY A 895 -15.54 -13.03 -2.27
N LEU A 896 -15.55 -13.12 -0.93
CA LEU A 896 -15.95 -12.07 0.02
C LEU A 896 -14.91 -10.97 0.23
N MET A 897 -13.64 -11.24 -0.08
CA MET A 897 -12.61 -10.20 -0.07
C MET A 897 -13.03 -9.00 -0.91
N ASP A 898 -12.64 -7.81 -0.48
CA ASP A 898 -12.81 -6.58 -1.24
C ASP A 898 -14.29 -6.27 -1.50
N ALA A 899 -15.15 -6.40 -0.49
CA ALA A 899 -16.57 -6.07 -0.53
C ALA A 899 -17.00 -5.36 0.77
N PRO A 900 -17.86 -4.34 0.73
CA PRO A 900 -18.28 -3.60 1.91
C PRO A 900 -19.32 -4.40 2.73
N LEU A 901 -18.89 -5.44 3.42
CA LEU A 901 -19.77 -6.31 4.23
C LEU A 901 -20.25 -5.65 5.52
N VAL A 902 -19.56 -4.60 5.97
CA VAL A 902 -19.91 -3.73 7.09
C VAL A 902 -19.36 -2.34 6.83
N LEU A 903 -20.03 -1.30 7.31
CA LEU A 903 -19.61 0.10 7.22
C LEU A 903 -19.28 0.66 8.60
N THR A 904 -18.03 1.04 8.81
CA THR A 904 -17.59 1.83 9.98
C THR A 904 -17.98 3.28 9.79
N THR A 905 -18.82 3.80 10.67
CA THR A 905 -19.34 5.17 10.58
C THR A 905 -18.45 6.19 11.29
N ARG A 906 -17.70 5.75 12.31
CA ARG A 906 -16.84 6.60 13.13
C ARG A 906 -15.47 5.95 13.33
N LEU A 907 -14.41 6.74 13.18
CA LEU A 907 -13.06 6.29 13.50
C LEU A 907 -12.75 6.44 14.99
N ASP A 908 -12.28 5.35 15.62
CA ASP A 908 -11.66 5.35 16.93
C ASP A 908 -10.17 4.97 16.78
N PRO A 909 -9.22 5.83 17.15
CA PRO A 909 -7.79 5.53 17.07
C PRO A 909 -7.36 4.31 17.90
N ASN A 910 -8.13 3.87 18.91
CA ASN A 910 -7.87 2.62 19.63
C ASN A 910 -8.06 1.37 18.75
N GLU A 911 -8.91 1.48 17.72
CA GLU A 911 -9.40 0.33 16.95
C GLU A 911 -8.80 0.22 15.55
N ILE A 912 -7.90 1.13 15.18
CA ILE A 912 -7.18 1.12 13.91
C ILE A 912 -5.86 0.35 14.03
N ASP A 913 -5.17 0.20 12.91
CA ASP A 913 -3.84 -0.43 12.92
C ASP A 913 -2.83 0.36 13.78
N LYS A 914 -1.97 -0.39 14.49
CA LYS A 914 -1.03 0.16 15.49
C LYS A 914 0.05 1.02 14.87
N GLU A 915 0.34 0.87 13.58
CA GLU A 915 1.34 1.69 12.89
C GLU A 915 0.99 3.19 12.94
N ALA A 916 -0.30 3.52 12.87
CA ALA A 916 -0.75 4.91 13.01
C ALA A 916 -0.54 5.48 14.42
N HIS A 917 -0.30 4.64 15.43
CA HIS A 917 -0.01 5.08 16.79
C HIS A 917 1.41 5.66 16.91
N ASN A 918 2.30 5.28 15.99
CA ASN A 918 3.69 5.74 15.98
C ASN A 918 3.87 7.09 15.26
N ILE A 919 2.79 7.72 14.81
CA ILE A 919 2.86 9.03 14.15
C ILE A 919 3.24 10.10 15.18
N ASP A 920 4.36 10.78 14.96
CA ASP A 920 4.82 11.88 15.80
C ASP A 920 4.05 13.18 15.50
N CYS A 921 3.70 13.91 16.55
CA CYS A 921 2.81 15.06 16.48
C CYS A 921 3.46 16.37 16.95
N LEU A 922 4.78 16.40 17.10
CA LEU A 922 5.52 17.61 17.46
C LEU A 922 5.60 18.61 16.29
N ARG A 923 5.67 19.90 16.63
CA ARG A 923 5.94 20.98 15.66
C ARG A 923 7.42 21.20 15.40
N GLU A 924 8.27 20.82 16.36
CA GLU A 924 9.73 20.87 16.26
C GLU A 924 10.28 19.69 17.07
N TYR A 925 11.36 19.06 16.60
CA TYR A 925 12.03 18.03 17.39
C TYR A 925 12.98 18.64 18.44
N PRO A 926 13.04 18.09 19.66
CA PRO A 926 13.86 18.63 20.73
C PRO A 926 15.35 18.38 20.50
N LEU A 927 16.22 19.15 21.17
CA LEU A 927 17.67 18.96 21.07
C LEU A 927 18.14 17.57 21.52
N GLU A 928 17.48 17.00 22.53
CA GLU A 928 17.76 15.66 23.05
C GLU A 928 17.58 14.57 21.99
N PHE A 929 16.62 14.73 21.08
CA PHE A 929 16.41 13.82 19.95
C PHE A 929 17.64 13.78 19.03
N TYR A 930 18.17 14.95 18.65
CA TYR A 930 19.35 15.02 17.78
C TYR A 930 20.59 14.41 18.45
N ARG A 931 20.77 14.64 19.75
CA ARG A 931 21.85 14.01 20.55
C ARG A 931 21.70 12.48 20.56
N ALA A 932 20.49 11.96 20.80
CA ALA A 932 20.20 10.53 20.79
C ALA A 932 20.42 9.89 19.40
N ALA A 933 20.13 10.61 18.32
CA ALA A 933 20.39 10.15 16.96
C ALA A 933 21.89 10.04 16.64
N MET A 934 22.71 10.96 17.17
CA MET A 934 24.17 10.88 17.06
C MET A 934 24.76 9.70 17.86
N ASP A 935 24.15 9.40 19.01
CA ASP A 935 24.52 8.27 19.87
C ASP A 935 23.99 6.91 19.36
N MET A 936 23.17 6.89 18.30
CA MET A 936 22.48 5.71 17.77
C MET A 936 21.67 4.94 18.82
N ARG A 937 20.92 5.67 19.66
CA ARG A 937 20.04 5.07 20.68
C ARG A 937 18.85 4.36 20.05
N ASP A 938 18.24 3.45 20.80
CA ASP A 938 16.96 2.86 20.41
C ASP A 938 15.88 3.95 20.48
N PRO A 939 14.99 4.07 19.48
CA PRO A 939 13.90 5.05 19.52
C PRO A 939 13.12 5.01 20.83
N LYS A 940 12.87 3.81 21.39
CA LYS A 940 12.08 3.66 22.62
C LYS A 940 12.68 4.38 23.82
N ASP A 941 13.99 4.60 23.85
CA ASP A 941 14.67 5.29 24.95
C ASP A 941 14.24 6.76 25.07
N ILE A 942 13.77 7.37 23.97
CA ILE A 942 13.34 8.77 23.92
C ILE A 942 11.87 8.95 23.52
N GLU A 943 11.10 7.86 23.41
CA GLU A 943 9.69 7.90 22.99
C GLU A 943 8.85 8.87 23.85
N GLY A 944 9.14 8.93 25.15
CA GLY A 944 8.41 9.77 26.11
C GLY A 944 8.46 11.28 25.83
N ILE A 945 9.44 11.76 25.05
CA ILE A 945 9.57 13.20 24.69
C ILE A 945 9.11 13.51 23.26
N MET A 946 8.72 12.50 22.46
CA MET A 946 8.45 12.65 21.03
C MET A 946 6.95 12.86 20.67
N ASP A 947 6.05 12.83 21.65
CA ASP A 947 4.59 13.06 21.49
C ASP A 947 3.97 12.26 20.33
N LEU A 948 4.00 10.93 20.45
CA LEU A 948 3.35 10.01 19.52
C LEU A 948 1.84 9.95 19.74
N VAL A 949 1.09 9.60 18.67
CA VAL A 949 -0.36 9.34 18.76
C VAL A 949 -0.69 8.36 19.88
N ALA A 950 0.11 7.30 20.07
CA ALA A 950 -0.07 6.30 21.12
C ALA A 950 -0.32 6.92 22.51
N GLY A 951 0.43 7.98 22.86
CA GLY A 951 0.31 8.68 24.14
C GLY A 951 -0.91 9.63 24.25
N ARG A 952 -1.60 9.90 23.14
CA ARG A 952 -2.78 10.79 23.08
C ARG A 952 -4.10 10.04 23.08
N ILE A 953 -4.08 8.75 22.76
CA ILE A 953 -5.26 7.89 22.69
C ILE A 953 -6.01 7.90 24.03
N GLY A 954 -7.35 7.99 23.98
CA GLY A 954 -8.19 8.11 25.17
C GLY A 954 -8.32 9.52 25.73
N THR A 955 -7.60 10.50 25.17
CA THR A 955 -7.73 11.93 25.51
C THR A 955 -8.46 12.70 24.40
N PRO A 956 -8.96 13.93 24.65
CA PRO A 956 -9.51 14.78 23.58
C PRO A 956 -8.54 15.07 22.42
N ARG A 957 -7.21 15.03 22.68
CA ARG A 957 -6.14 15.29 21.70
C ARG A 957 -5.91 14.13 20.72
N GLN A 958 -6.66 13.03 20.84
CA GLN A 958 -6.52 11.90 19.93
C GLN A 958 -6.92 12.23 18.49
N TYR A 959 -7.72 13.28 18.26
CA TYR A 959 -8.24 13.64 16.93
C TYR A 959 -7.79 15.02 16.42
N GLU A 960 -7.17 15.84 17.28
CA GLU A 960 -6.87 17.26 17.02
C GLU A 960 -5.52 17.62 17.65
N GLY A 961 -4.89 18.69 17.16
CA GLY A 961 -3.59 19.16 17.63
C GLY A 961 -2.40 18.38 17.09
N PHE A 962 -2.51 17.77 15.91
CA PHE A 962 -1.38 17.19 15.19
C PHE A 962 -0.39 18.30 14.80
N GLY A 963 0.89 18.04 14.99
CA GLY A 963 1.97 18.89 14.50
C GLY A 963 2.69 18.25 13.32
N PHE A 964 3.45 19.06 12.61
CA PHE A 964 4.43 18.66 11.61
C PHE A 964 5.61 19.62 11.71
N THR A 965 6.81 19.18 11.29
CA THR A 965 8.03 19.98 11.43
C THR A 965 8.41 20.73 10.17
N HIS A 966 8.02 20.24 8.99
CA HIS A 966 8.34 20.86 7.71
C HIS A 966 7.07 21.12 6.91
N ASP A 967 6.93 22.34 6.43
CA ASP A 967 5.83 22.70 5.53
C ASP A 967 6.24 22.46 4.07
N THR A 968 5.24 22.41 3.19
CA THR A 968 5.41 22.43 1.74
C THR A 968 4.52 23.54 1.18
N LYS A 969 4.90 24.17 0.05
CA LYS A 969 4.03 25.18 -0.57
C LYS A 969 2.74 24.60 -1.15
N ASP A 970 2.84 23.44 -1.78
CA ASP A 970 1.71 22.68 -2.33
C ASP A 970 1.95 21.18 -2.11
N VAL A 971 1.01 20.52 -1.43
CA VAL A 971 1.00 19.06 -1.20
C VAL A 971 0.92 18.24 -2.49
N SER A 972 0.58 18.89 -3.60
CA SER A 972 0.51 18.30 -4.93
C SER A 972 1.71 18.69 -5.80
N GLU A 973 2.74 19.39 -5.32
CA GLU A 973 3.88 19.79 -6.16
C GLU A 973 4.78 18.61 -6.55
N GLY A 974 5.20 18.53 -7.81
CA GLY A 974 6.01 17.42 -8.33
C GLY A 974 5.41 16.71 -9.56
N PRO A 975 6.15 15.74 -10.16
CA PRO A 975 5.65 14.95 -11.28
C PRO A 975 4.33 14.24 -10.93
N LYS A 976 3.32 14.44 -11.78
CA LYS A 976 1.97 13.86 -11.57
C LYS A 976 1.89 12.39 -11.95
N HIS A 977 2.66 12.02 -12.97
CA HIS A 977 2.78 10.65 -13.47
C HIS A 977 4.25 10.30 -13.60
N SER A 978 4.60 9.08 -13.22
CA SER A 978 5.97 8.63 -13.34
C SER A 978 6.37 8.42 -14.80
N ALA A 979 7.65 8.60 -15.12
CA ALA A 979 8.18 8.21 -16.42
C ALA A 979 7.87 6.74 -16.77
N TYR A 980 7.74 5.88 -15.76
CA TYR A 980 7.36 4.48 -15.96
C TYR A 980 5.94 4.28 -16.53
N THR A 981 4.98 5.11 -16.13
CA THR A 981 3.59 5.00 -16.58
C THR A 981 3.38 5.68 -17.95
N THR A 982 4.20 6.68 -18.26
CA THR A 982 4.14 7.44 -19.52
C THR A 982 4.92 6.79 -20.67
N LEU A 983 6.02 6.09 -20.39
CA LEU A 983 6.76 5.35 -21.41
C LEU A 983 5.97 4.13 -21.91
N GLU A 984 5.88 3.95 -23.23
CA GLU A 984 5.05 2.89 -23.83
C GLU A 984 5.74 1.53 -23.83
N THR A 985 6.99 1.45 -24.31
CA THR A 985 7.66 0.17 -24.53
C THR A 985 8.59 -0.21 -23.38
N MET A 986 8.77 -1.51 -23.17
CA MET A 986 9.74 -2.00 -22.17
C MET A 986 11.18 -1.62 -22.49
N ARG A 987 11.52 -1.44 -23.78
CA ARG A 987 12.84 -1.00 -24.21
C ARG A 987 13.10 0.43 -23.76
N ASP A 988 12.15 1.34 -24.01
CA ASP A 988 12.28 2.74 -23.61
C ASP A 988 12.40 2.88 -22.09
N LYS A 989 11.60 2.10 -21.34
CA LYS A 989 11.68 2.06 -19.86
C LYS A 989 13.05 1.62 -19.37
N MET A 990 13.66 0.64 -20.03
CA MET A 990 14.98 0.16 -19.68
C MET A 990 16.09 1.14 -20.05
N ASP A 991 16.04 1.71 -21.25
CA ASP A 991 17.01 2.70 -21.71
C ASP A 991 16.97 3.95 -20.80
N ALA A 992 15.77 4.38 -20.40
CA ALA A 992 15.60 5.45 -19.41
C ALA A 992 16.12 5.06 -18.02
N GLN A 993 15.84 3.84 -17.54
CA GLN A 993 16.39 3.34 -16.27
C GLN A 993 17.94 3.36 -16.25
N LEU A 994 18.57 2.83 -17.29
CA LEU A 994 20.04 2.75 -17.38
C LEU A 994 20.65 4.13 -17.65
N GLY A 995 19.97 4.97 -18.44
CA GLY A 995 20.35 6.35 -18.69
C GLY A 995 20.37 7.16 -17.40
N LEU A 996 19.36 7.02 -16.56
CA LEU A 996 19.32 7.64 -15.23
C LEU A 996 20.40 7.07 -14.31
N GLY A 997 20.60 5.74 -14.30
CA GLY A 997 21.66 5.10 -13.52
C GLY A 997 23.06 5.62 -13.84
N ARG A 998 23.34 5.98 -15.09
CA ARG A 998 24.61 6.62 -15.51
C ARG A 998 24.76 8.06 -15.03
N LYS A 999 23.65 8.79 -14.86
CA LYS A 999 23.69 10.18 -14.37
C LYS A 999 23.92 10.21 -12.87
N ILE A 1000 23.35 9.29 -12.09
CA ILE A 1000 23.39 9.36 -10.64
C ILE A 1000 24.73 8.83 -10.10
N ARG A 1001 25.48 9.68 -9.38
CA ARG A 1001 26.76 9.32 -8.75
C ARG A 1001 26.67 8.11 -7.83
N ALA A 1002 25.57 8.00 -7.09
CA ALA A 1002 25.34 6.94 -6.11
C ALA A 1002 24.91 5.60 -6.73
N VAL A 1003 24.87 5.48 -8.06
CA VAL A 1003 24.40 4.29 -8.79
C VAL A 1003 25.53 3.74 -9.65
N ASP A 1004 25.77 2.42 -9.56
CA ASP A 1004 26.67 1.71 -10.46
C ASP A 1004 25.83 1.08 -11.57
N GLU A 1005 25.89 1.66 -12.77
CA GLU A 1005 25.10 1.21 -13.91
C GLU A 1005 25.41 -0.23 -14.34
N ARG A 1006 26.63 -0.73 -14.06
CA ARG A 1006 27.03 -2.11 -14.38
C ARG A 1006 26.37 -3.10 -13.42
N ASP A 1007 26.34 -2.77 -12.13
CA ASP A 1007 25.61 -3.57 -11.13
C ASP A 1007 24.10 -3.55 -11.43
N VAL A 1008 23.52 -2.40 -11.81
CA VAL A 1008 22.12 -2.32 -12.24
C VAL A 1008 21.86 -3.25 -13.43
N ALA A 1009 22.67 -3.16 -14.49
CA ALA A 1009 22.51 -3.98 -15.69
C ALA A 1009 22.62 -5.48 -15.37
N SER A 1010 23.64 -5.87 -14.60
CA SER A 1010 23.85 -7.25 -14.16
C SER A 1010 22.68 -7.79 -13.35
N LYS A 1011 22.13 -7.01 -12.41
CA LYS A 1011 20.96 -7.40 -11.62
C LYS A 1011 19.72 -7.54 -12.47
N VAL A 1012 19.43 -6.61 -13.38
CA VAL A 1012 18.27 -6.70 -14.27
C VAL A 1012 18.33 -7.97 -15.13
N ILE A 1013 19.49 -8.29 -15.69
CA ILE A 1013 19.68 -9.52 -16.47
C ILE A 1013 19.46 -10.76 -15.60
N ASN A 1014 20.15 -10.86 -14.45
CA ASN A 1014 20.16 -12.07 -13.63
C ASN A 1014 18.88 -12.28 -12.80
N LYS A 1015 18.19 -11.21 -12.40
CA LYS A 1015 17.03 -11.28 -11.49
C LYS A 1015 15.69 -11.13 -12.20
N HIS A 1016 15.64 -10.55 -13.39
CA HIS A 1016 14.40 -10.34 -14.12
C HIS A 1016 14.41 -11.00 -15.50
N LEU A 1017 15.34 -10.64 -16.39
CA LEU A 1017 15.28 -11.06 -17.80
C LEU A 1017 15.57 -12.56 -17.98
N MET A 1018 16.64 -13.08 -17.38
CA MET A 1018 17.01 -14.50 -17.46
C MET A 1018 15.96 -15.42 -16.83
N PRO A 1019 15.46 -15.16 -15.60
CA PRO A 1019 14.37 -15.95 -15.03
C PRO A 1019 13.09 -15.97 -15.89
N ASP A 1020 12.68 -14.82 -16.46
CA ASP A 1020 11.50 -14.74 -17.31
C ASP A 1020 11.68 -15.54 -18.62
N MET A 1021 12.84 -15.41 -19.29
CA MET A 1021 13.14 -16.18 -20.49
C MET A 1021 13.17 -17.69 -20.21
N ILE A 1022 13.79 -18.13 -19.11
CA ILE A 1022 13.81 -19.54 -18.70
C ILE A 1022 12.40 -20.04 -18.39
N GLY A 1023 11.59 -19.24 -17.68
CA GLY A 1023 10.20 -19.56 -17.35
C GLY A 1023 9.32 -19.68 -18.60
N ASN A 1024 9.45 -18.74 -19.53
CA ASN A 1024 8.73 -18.76 -20.81
C ASN A 1024 9.19 -19.93 -21.69
N LEU A 1025 10.48 -20.27 -21.72
CA LEU A 1025 11.00 -21.43 -22.44
C LEU A 1025 10.46 -22.75 -21.89
N ARG A 1026 10.44 -22.90 -20.55
CA ARG A 1026 9.84 -24.07 -19.87
C ARG A 1026 8.34 -24.17 -20.14
N SER A 1027 7.64 -23.05 -20.10
CA SER A 1027 6.20 -23.00 -20.41
C SER A 1027 5.94 -23.34 -21.87
N PHE A 1028 6.78 -22.86 -22.79
CA PHE A 1028 6.69 -23.15 -24.22
C PHE A 1028 6.93 -24.63 -24.55
N SER A 1029 7.86 -25.30 -23.85
CA SER A 1029 8.15 -26.72 -24.07
C SER A 1029 7.09 -27.66 -23.46
N SER A 1030 6.35 -27.20 -22.45
CA SER A 1030 5.31 -27.98 -21.74
C SER A 1030 3.87 -27.56 -22.07
N GLN A 1031 3.69 -26.67 -23.04
CA GLN A 1031 2.40 -26.04 -23.33
C GLN A 1031 1.34 -27.00 -23.89
N SER A 1032 0.10 -26.53 -23.84
CA SER A 1032 -1.05 -27.15 -24.51
C SER A 1032 -1.38 -26.42 -25.82
N VAL A 1033 -2.30 -26.98 -26.61
CA VAL A 1033 -2.84 -26.30 -27.79
C VAL A 1033 -4.32 -26.04 -27.64
N ARG A 1034 -4.79 -24.88 -28.09
CA ARG A 1034 -6.19 -24.45 -27.94
C ARG A 1034 -6.86 -24.30 -29.29
N CYS A 1035 -8.12 -24.70 -29.40
CA CYS A 1035 -8.94 -24.37 -30.57
C CYS A 1035 -9.34 -22.90 -30.58
N THR A 1036 -9.15 -22.23 -31.72
CA THR A 1036 -9.52 -20.82 -31.91
C THR A 1036 -11.03 -20.55 -31.88
N LYS A 1037 -11.87 -21.56 -32.13
CA LYS A 1037 -13.34 -21.44 -32.15
C LYS A 1037 -13.99 -21.89 -30.86
N CYS A 1038 -13.90 -23.18 -30.51
CA CYS A 1038 -14.58 -23.73 -29.34
C CYS A 1038 -13.78 -23.55 -28.03
N GLY A 1039 -12.51 -23.13 -28.12
CA GLY A 1039 -11.68 -22.91 -26.94
C GLY A 1039 -11.15 -24.18 -26.25
N GLU A 1040 -11.49 -25.38 -26.75
CA GLU A 1040 -11.04 -26.67 -26.24
C GLU A 1040 -9.50 -26.73 -26.18
N LYS A 1041 -8.96 -27.24 -25.07
CA LYS A 1041 -7.51 -27.34 -24.85
C LYS A 1041 -7.06 -28.80 -24.91
N TYR A 1042 -6.08 -29.09 -25.74
CA TYR A 1042 -5.46 -30.40 -25.86
C TYR A 1042 -4.05 -30.35 -25.31
N ARG A 1043 -3.70 -31.30 -24.44
CA ARG A 1043 -2.34 -31.45 -23.91
C ARG A 1043 -1.31 -31.70 -25.03
N ARG A 1044 -1.72 -32.35 -26.13
CA ARG A 1044 -0.89 -32.63 -27.31
C ARG A 1044 -1.67 -32.30 -28.57
N VAL A 1045 -0.97 -31.95 -29.65
CA VAL A 1045 -1.59 -31.74 -30.96
C VAL A 1045 -2.18 -33.08 -31.44
N PRO A 1046 -3.49 -33.15 -31.74
CA PRO A 1046 -4.08 -34.32 -32.39
C PRO A 1046 -3.38 -34.60 -33.73
N LEU A 1047 -3.21 -35.87 -34.09
CA LEU A 1047 -2.55 -36.25 -35.36
C LEU A 1047 -3.24 -35.66 -36.60
N SER A 1048 -4.53 -35.34 -36.51
CA SER A 1048 -5.29 -34.65 -37.57
C SER A 1048 -4.90 -33.19 -37.78
N GLY A 1049 -4.14 -32.59 -36.86
CA GLY A 1049 -3.77 -31.16 -36.85
C GLY A 1049 -4.95 -30.20 -36.62
N LYS A 1050 -6.15 -30.73 -36.35
CA LYS A 1050 -7.40 -29.97 -36.20
C LYS A 1050 -8.10 -30.36 -34.90
N CYS A 1051 -8.86 -29.41 -34.36
CA CYS A 1051 -9.80 -29.69 -33.28
C CYS A 1051 -10.93 -30.62 -33.76
N THR A 1052 -11.62 -31.26 -32.83
CA THR A 1052 -12.86 -32.03 -33.11
C THR A 1052 -13.92 -31.22 -33.84
N CYS A 1053 -13.94 -29.89 -33.67
CA CYS A 1053 -14.83 -28.98 -34.42
C CYS A 1053 -14.32 -28.61 -35.83
N GLY A 1054 -13.19 -29.16 -36.29
CA GLY A 1054 -12.61 -28.94 -37.62
C GLY A 1054 -11.72 -27.69 -37.76
N TYR A 1055 -11.61 -26.86 -36.73
CA TYR A 1055 -10.83 -25.62 -36.75
C TYR A 1055 -9.36 -25.82 -36.36
N LYS A 1056 -8.53 -24.85 -36.75
CA LYS A 1056 -7.10 -24.82 -36.43
C LYS A 1056 -6.86 -24.69 -34.93
N LEU A 1057 -5.84 -25.41 -34.49
CA LEU A 1057 -5.29 -25.31 -33.14
C LEU A 1057 -4.17 -24.27 -33.13
N THR A 1058 -4.12 -23.47 -32.08
CA THR A 1058 -3.05 -22.51 -31.83
C THR A 1058 -2.29 -22.89 -30.57
N LEU A 1059 -1.00 -22.55 -30.53
CA LEU A 1059 -0.18 -22.64 -29.33
C LEU A 1059 -0.76 -21.74 -28.24
N THR A 1060 -0.69 -22.16 -26.98
CA THR A 1060 -1.06 -21.30 -25.85
C THR A 1060 0.04 -20.31 -25.46
N VAL A 1061 1.29 -20.63 -25.77
CA VAL A 1061 2.48 -19.78 -25.57
C VAL A 1061 3.18 -19.65 -26.92
N HIS A 1062 3.35 -18.42 -27.40
CA HIS A 1062 3.99 -18.15 -28.68
C HIS A 1062 5.51 -18.02 -28.54
N GLU A 1063 6.26 -18.36 -29.60
CA GLU A 1063 7.72 -18.22 -29.65
C GLU A 1063 8.18 -16.78 -29.34
N ALA A 1064 7.42 -15.79 -29.81
CA ALA A 1064 7.68 -14.37 -29.55
C ALA A 1064 7.76 -14.05 -28.04
N SER A 1065 6.97 -14.74 -27.20
CA SER A 1065 7.02 -14.56 -25.75
C SER A 1065 8.35 -15.04 -25.15
N VAL A 1066 8.94 -16.10 -25.71
CA VAL A 1066 10.23 -16.65 -25.26
C VAL A 1066 11.38 -15.73 -25.67
N LYS A 1067 11.33 -15.18 -26.89
CA LYS A 1067 12.39 -14.31 -27.44
C LYS A 1067 12.27 -12.84 -27.03
N LYS A 1068 11.22 -12.47 -26.28
CA LYS A 1068 10.87 -11.08 -25.94
C LYS A 1068 12.04 -10.24 -25.42
N TYR A 1069 12.91 -10.82 -24.58
CA TYR A 1069 14.02 -10.11 -23.94
C TYR A 1069 15.41 -10.52 -24.44
N LEU A 1070 15.52 -11.39 -25.44
CA LEU A 1070 16.80 -11.98 -25.85
C LEU A 1070 17.77 -10.93 -26.39
N GLU A 1071 17.35 -10.18 -27.42
CA GLU A 1071 18.22 -9.16 -28.05
C GLU A 1071 18.54 -8.04 -27.07
N VAL A 1072 17.54 -7.61 -26.29
CA VAL A 1072 17.73 -6.61 -25.22
C VAL A 1072 18.76 -7.06 -24.19
N SER A 1073 18.77 -8.33 -23.79
CA SER A 1073 19.75 -8.87 -22.84
C SER A 1073 21.16 -8.93 -23.43
N LYS A 1074 21.28 -9.23 -24.73
CA LYS A 1074 22.58 -9.22 -25.45
C LYS A 1074 23.13 -7.81 -25.55
N ASP A 1075 22.32 -6.85 -26.02
CA ASP A 1075 22.72 -5.44 -26.14
C ASP A 1075 23.21 -4.90 -24.79
N MET A 1076 22.52 -5.25 -23.68
CA MET A 1076 22.97 -4.89 -22.34
C MET A 1076 24.30 -5.56 -21.96
N GLY A 1077 24.44 -6.86 -22.24
CA GLY A 1077 25.68 -7.59 -21.98
C GLY A 1077 26.87 -7.01 -22.74
N GLU A 1078 26.70 -6.62 -24.00
CA GLU A 1078 27.77 -6.02 -24.82
C GLU A 1078 28.12 -4.59 -24.38
N LYS A 1079 27.12 -3.82 -23.93
CA LYS A 1079 27.30 -2.40 -23.57
C LYS A 1079 27.80 -2.18 -22.14
N TYR A 1080 27.52 -3.12 -21.22
CA TYR A 1080 27.78 -2.96 -19.78
C TYR A 1080 28.53 -4.13 -19.12
N GLY A 1081 28.73 -5.25 -19.83
CA GLY A 1081 29.37 -6.47 -19.32
C GLY A 1081 30.88 -6.48 -19.36
#